data_AF-A0A1F5L0Z0-F1
#
_entry.id   AF-A0A1F5L0Z0-F1
#
_cell.length_a   1.000
_cell.length_b   1.000
_cell.length_c   1.000
_cell.angle_alpha   90.00
_cell.angle_beta   90.00
_cell.angle_gamma   90.00
#
_symmetry.space_group_name_H-M   'P 1'
#
loop_
_entity.id
_entity.type
_entity.pdbx_description
1 polymer ?
#
loop_
_entity_poly.entity_id
_entity_poly.type
_entity_poly.pdbx_seq_one_letter_code
_entity_poly.pdbx_strand_id
1 'polypeptide(L)'
;MQSINHDSELMTQYVAAQAFPNTKRFIALQDEKAKLMLFSLGTDNKAYVSKIGASGQTMVQDLGTMLNLPTSYVAHALDVTQDPQSTTLYIALATAKGTTQSTVYLLQPFTPKERDLGSKETKLNDLIIPETQPVYTRVYSIHTSTTAKGGEYPPMLLAYQTTIHKSQDIVSVKVAKTNSNTYSWQRISNATLPINAIKVLAIQPLNLKFGDIDLPGFATLYTTQNQTALNFRTLNAQQEYTQSFKCPAGAQALSAVVDSQGYTDMLIGAAGLYKFGADLVNTTNETDPISISKEGVLASIKYLAVTQHGADISVWATNTADGVGYLQTKRDFTGSKKHEQVVPDGQGGYFAPFKGTLSDTEKFVVADQNGKLYMLEQDPVSGIWSVVPLMTPALEKIFSVRSYVSQVAPLDSNNLPILGAPMMLRSSGDVSVIVNGRPILVTTTGVQVRADQAGLLTITIPTEDVATHTFSVSNIQTSKASTPVQHKFDPSKKVHDKLGEIKTKEQLKNITLPDGTKLVKPNLSGPEIEGAQKALAAAITRRNNILNPSARADPNDTPVAHGYNAELITTIAPSSIKTMFWSAWRWLEKQVKKVEAFVIRGKEFLVTIGQKVYKWVMNTVTQVAKAISWLLSQIAQTAEKIFQWLGFLFNWSDIKTTKESVTNIANDTIDKGVEKIADMKNGVNGFFQNMQNQLNKHRPNESQLNNDNATANDSTAAKESSKGAPVRSVKANWVMYQFAHGGAGSASVIHNLSEEGGFSVGLTAEQWETEALSIRTSFEKTVGDKGSTFAKGYQQQKRSVKTKDAMAQITSQLLTSIIAALKKLAGFVLDGGAKLATKFKEVINKPITIPVITAVYKQFISGGHDLTFLDAISFLVAIPTTIIWKLIKNNGTSPPMFKPGDFKKLLGGLKNPTTMQEMPVREMTDKPNLLPYNEFANIVNVVAGAFGIFAGAISSPVSLTEPPAVFAEWYGDESFALVPPDKPLIELAMAEGVTDGNVWKSFDFWVSAIGLVVSCFKVPLEPLPAQTLRVISWIVSLAADTVGLSLQIISSIAQNAVKFVKAVTDAIFQLVIYVIEVIIRAIEVKTPKSLFPQKDDLWSYLDMAQLTFKLVQVCSASVETVVNEPQTKAIAKVVKLATNGCSYVLIGTKTVIKITKGEYNYIPACVGL
;
A
#
# COMPACT_ATOMS: atom_id res chain seq x y z
N MET A 1 -18.26 -3.83 19.40
CA MET A 1 -18.53 -3.38 18.02
C MET A 1 -20.04 -3.31 17.87
N GLN A 2 -20.60 -2.13 17.62
CA GLN A 2 -22.05 -1.92 17.51
C GLN A 2 -22.49 -1.75 16.04
N SER A 3 -21.69 -1.06 15.23
CA SER A 3 -21.94 -0.86 13.80
C SER A 3 -20.62 -0.85 13.01
N ILE A 4 -20.70 -0.87 11.68
CA ILE A 4 -19.54 -0.77 10.78
C ILE A 4 -19.90 0.27 9.71
N ASN A 5 -19.02 1.24 9.50
CA ASN A 5 -19.11 2.17 8.37
C ASN A 5 -18.10 1.80 7.28
N HIS A 6 -18.38 2.13 6.03
CA HIS A 6 -17.43 1.97 4.95
C HIS A 6 -17.54 3.08 3.90
N ASP A 7 -16.43 3.36 3.25
CA ASP A 7 -16.34 4.20 2.06
C ASP A 7 -15.52 3.46 0.99
N SER A 8 -15.77 3.72 -0.29
CA SER A 8 -15.04 3.08 -1.39
C SER A 8 -14.91 4.00 -2.60
N GLU A 9 -13.75 3.94 -3.27
CA GLU A 9 -13.44 4.71 -4.47
C GLU A 9 -12.68 3.87 -5.48
N LEU A 10 -13.02 3.98 -6.77
CA LEU A 10 -12.22 3.46 -7.87
C LEU A 10 -11.08 4.46 -8.11
N MET A 11 -9.83 4.11 -7.83
CA MET A 11 -8.71 5.04 -7.94
C MET A 11 -7.38 4.33 -8.20
N THR A 12 -6.37 5.10 -8.61
CA THR A 12 -5.00 4.59 -8.68
C THR A 12 -4.36 4.71 -7.31
N GLN A 13 -4.05 3.56 -6.70
CA GLN A 13 -3.26 3.48 -5.48
C GLN A 13 -1.78 3.38 -5.85
N TYR A 14 -0.92 4.04 -5.08
CA TYR A 14 0.52 3.96 -5.24
C TYR A 14 1.12 3.24 -4.04
N VAL A 15 2.04 2.32 -4.30
CA VAL A 15 2.76 1.56 -3.28
C VAL A 15 4.27 1.64 -3.51
N ALA A 16 5.04 1.59 -2.43
CA ALA A 16 6.50 1.58 -2.44
C ALA A 16 7.02 0.22 -2.91
N ALA A 17 6.95 -0.01 -4.21
CA ALA A 17 7.32 -1.25 -4.85
C ALA A 17 7.81 -0.99 -6.27
N GLN A 18 8.46 -2.00 -6.85
CA GLN A 18 8.83 -2.07 -8.25
C GLN A 18 8.24 -3.32 -8.90
N ALA A 19 8.13 -3.30 -10.23
CA ALA A 19 7.74 -4.50 -10.97
C ALA A 19 8.82 -5.59 -10.83
N PHE A 20 8.40 -6.86 -10.87
CA PHE A 20 9.31 -7.98 -11.04
C PHE A 20 10.22 -7.76 -12.26
N PRO A 21 11.54 -8.07 -12.21
CA PRO A 21 12.44 -7.92 -13.34
C PRO A 21 11.90 -8.56 -14.62
N ASN A 22 12.10 -7.94 -15.78
CA ASN A 22 11.68 -8.57 -17.04
C ASN A 22 12.48 -9.87 -17.27
N THR A 23 11.80 -10.93 -17.67
CA THR A 23 12.39 -12.27 -17.80
C THR A 23 12.15 -12.87 -19.18
N LYS A 24 13.09 -13.69 -19.63
CA LYS A 24 13.02 -14.43 -20.90
C LYS A 24 12.74 -15.93 -20.71
N ARG A 25 12.93 -16.47 -19.49
CA ARG A 25 12.57 -17.84 -19.08
C ARG A 25 12.28 -17.84 -17.58
N PHE A 26 11.31 -18.62 -17.14
CA PHE A 26 11.00 -18.77 -15.72
C PHE A 26 10.34 -20.12 -15.41
N ILE A 27 10.41 -20.54 -14.15
CA ILE A 27 9.94 -21.82 -13.65
C ILE A 27 9.19 -21.56 -12.35
N ALA A 28 7.92 -21.97 -12.31
CA ALA A 28 7.06 -21.84 -11.14
C ALA A 28 7.07 -23.15 -10.32
N LEU A 29 7.40 -23.05 -9.04
CA LEU A 29 7.55 -24.14 -8.08
C LEU A 29 6.82 -23.80 -6.78
N GLN A 30 6.77 -24.75 -5.85
CA GLN A 30 6.17 -24.58 -4.52
C GLN A 30 7.23 -24.28 -3.47
N ASP A 31 6.95 -23.34 -2.57
CA ASP A 31 7.72 -23.17 -1.34
C ASP A 31 7.28 -24.16 -0.24
N GLU A 32 7.87 -24.08 0.95
CA GLU A 32 7.53 -24.94 2.09
C GLU A 32 6.09 -24.76 2.62
N LYS A 33 5.39 -23.71 2.19
CA LYS A 33 3.98 -23.42 2.47
C LYS A 33 3.10 -23.65 1.24
N ALA A 34 3.64 -24.30 0.21
CA ALA A 34 3.01 -24.53 -1.09
C ALA A 34 2.49 -23.26 -1.78
N LYS A 35 3.14 -22.12 -1.52
CA LYS A 35 2.96 -20.85 -2.24
C LYS A 35 3.91 -20.80 -3.45
N LEU A 36 3.66 -19.85 -4.34
CA LEU A 36 4.46 -19.65 -5.54
C LEU A 36 5.91 -19.28 -5.19
N MET A 37 6.83 -20.05 -5.72
CA MET A 37 8.25 -19.73 -5.83
C MET A 37 8.61 -19.67 -7.32
N LEU A 38 9.31 -18.62 -7.74
CA LEU A 38 9.61 -18.39 -9.16
C LEU A 38 11.12 -18.26 -9.35
N PHE A 39 11.70 -19.17 -10.13
CA PHE A 39 13.05 -19.03 -10.66
C PHE A 39 12.98 -18.42 -12.04
N SER A 40 13.87 -17.50 -12.38
CA SER A 40 13.84 -16.84 -13.68
C SER A 40 15.20 -16.41 -14.17
N LEU A 41 15.30 -16.31 -15.50
CA LEU A 41 16.42 -15.73 -16.20
C LEU A 41 15.95 -14.38 -16.79
N GLY A 42 16.50 -13.30 -16.25
CA GLY A 42 16.20 -11.93 -16.63
C GLY A 42 16.63 -11.58 -18.05
N THR A 43 15.99 -10.57 -18.64
CA THR A 43 16.43 -9.99 -19.93
C THR A 43 17.76 -9.24 -19.81
N ASP A 44 18.14 -8.88 -18.58
CA ASP A 44 19.45 -8.38 -18.17
C ASP A 44 20.53 -9.48 -18.07
N ASN A 45 20.17 -10.74 -18.38
CA ASN A 45 21.01 -11.93 -18.28
C ASN A 45 21.43 -12.29 -16.85
N LYS A 46 20.66 -11.90 -15.83
CA LYS A 46 20.84 -12.38 -14.45
C LYS A 46 19.85 -13.50 -14.11
N ALA A 47 20.22 -14.36 -13.16
CA ALA A 47 19.33 -15.37 -12.62
C ALA A 47 18.71 -14.88 -11.32
N TYR A 48 17.39 -15.00 -11.19
CA TYR A 48 16.62 -14.56 -10.04
C TYR A 48 15.84 -15.73 -9.42
N VAL A 49 15.71 -15.72 -8.10
CA VAL A 49 14.75 -16.55 -7.37
C VAL A 49 13.80 -15.63 -6.61
N SER A 50 12.53 -16.01 -6.51
CA SER A 50 11.57 -15.27 -5.70
C SER A 50 10.62 -16.18 -4.95
N LYS A 51 10.14 -15.69 -3.81
CA LYS A 51 9.26 -16.42 -2.90
C LYS A 51 8.25 -15.46 -2.28
N ILE A 52 7.06 -15.97 -1.96
CA ILE A 52 6.08 -15.22 -1.18
C ILE A 52 6.49 -15.22 0.30
N GLY A 53 6.91 -14.05 0.81
CA GLY A 53 7.28 -13.87 2.22
C GLY A 53 6.12 -14.11 3.19
N ALA A 54 6.41 -14.12 4.50
CA ALA A 54 5.41 -14.34 5.56
C ALA A 54 4.21 -13.37 5.44
N SER A 55 4.52 -12.09 5.24
CA SER A 55 3.57 -10.99 5.01
C SER A 55 2.92 -10.95 3.61
N GLY A 56 3.15 -11.95 2.76
CA GLY A 56 2.44 -12.16 1.49
C GLY A 56 3.04 -11.50 0.25
N GLN A 57 4.14 -10.74 0.37
CA GLN A 57 4.82 -10.06 -0.74
C GLN A 57 5.80 -10.97 -1.47
N THR A 58 6.10 -10.65 -2.73
CA THR A 58 7.14 -11.31 -3.52
C THR A 58 8.52 -10.76 -3.16
N MET A 59 9.33 -11.56 -2.48
CA MET A 59 10.74 -11.30 -2.20
C MET A 59 11.56 -11.80 -3.38
N VAL A 60 12.42 -10.97 -3.98
CA VAL A 60 13.23 -11.34 -5.16
C VAL A 60 14.71 -11.22 -4.83
N GLN A 61 15.47 -12.27 -5.13
CA GLN A 61 16.90 -12.35 -4.86
C GLN A 61 17.69 -12.69 -6.13
N ASP A 62 18.88 -12.11 -6.28
CA ASP A 62 19.83 -12.46 -7.34
C ASP A 62 20.52 -13.78 -6.97
N LEU A 63 20.21 -14.85 -7.71
CA LEU A 63 20.73 -16.20 -7.47
C LEU A 63 22.26 -16.25 -7.63
N GLY A 64 22.83 -15.45 -8.54
CA GLY A 64 24.28 -15.35 -8.69
C GLY A 64 24.95 -14.77 -7.45
N THR A 65 24.34 -13.79 -6.80
CA THR A 65 24.84 -13.24 -5.52
C THR A 65 24.79 -14.28 -4.40
N MET A 66 23.73 -15.10 -4.33
CA MET A 66 23.62 -16.21 -3.37
C MET A 66 24.70 -17.28 -3.59
N LEU A 67 25.11 -17.49 -4.84
CA LEU A 67 26.18 -18.39 -5.24
C LEU A 67 27.58 -17.77 -5.15
N ASN A 68 27.70 -16.53 -4.65
CA ASN A 68 28.95 -15.78 -4.56
C ASN A 68 29.64 -15.54 -5.94
N LEU A 69 28.85 -15.32 -6.99
CA LEU A 69 29.33 -14.95 -8.32
C LEU A 69 29.62 -13.44 -8.38
N PRO A 70 30.56 -12.98 -9.24
CA PRO A 70 30.83 -11.56 -9.43
C PRO A 70 29.58 -10.83 -9.94
N THR A 71 29.37 -9.58 -9.54
CA THR A 71 28.18 -8.78 -9.92
C THR A 71 27.98 -8.61 -11.43
N SER A 72 29.05 -8.78 -12.22
CA SER A 72 29.10 -8.73 -13.68
C SER A 72 28.86 -10.09 -14.37
N TYR A 73 28.46 -11.13 -13.63
CA TYR A 73 28.19 -12.45 -14.22
C TYR A 73 27.07 -12.36 -15.26
N VAL A 74 27.12 -13.27 -16.24
CA VAL A 74 26.10 -13.39 -17.29
C VAL A 74 25.57 -14.82 -17.26
N ALA A 75 24.31 -15.01 -16.94
CA ALA A 75 23.64 -16.31 -16.99
C ALA A 75 23.21 -16.64 -18.43
N HIS A 76 23.59 -17.82 -18.90
CA HIS A 76 23.25 -18.36 -20.22
C HIS A 76 22.01 -19.26 -20.17
N ALA A 77 21.91 -20.14 -19.17
CA ALA A 77 20.80 -21.08 -19.00
C ALA A 77 20.55 -21.37 -17.52
N LEU A 78 19.30 -21.61 -17.16
CA LEU A 78 18.84 -21.95 -15.81
C LEU A 78 17.76 -23.02 -15.93
N ASP A 79 17.88 -24.05 -15.10
CA ASP A 79 16.81 -25.04 -14.93
C ASP A 79 16.72 -25.46 -13.46
N VAL A 80 15.48 -25.67 -13.01
CA VAL A 80 15.19 -26.05 -11.63
C VAL A 80 14.07 -27.07 -11.64
N THR A 81 14.30 -28.21 -10.98
CA THR A 81 13.29 -29.24 -10.78
C THR A 81 12.97 -29.36 -9.30
N GLN A 82 11.70 -29.55 -8.99
CA GLN A 82 11.25 -29.86 -7.64
C GLN A 82 10.68 -31.28 -7.60
N ASP A 83 11.12 -32.06 -6.62
CA ASP A 83 10.52 -33.35 -6.32
C ASP A 83 9.10 -33.13 -5.74
N PRO A 84 8.04 -33.71 -6.35
CA PRO A 84 6.67 -33.42 -5.95
C PRO A 84 6.26 -34.05 -4.61
N GLN A 85 7.03 -35.01 -4.07
CA GLN A 85 6.73 -35.67 -2.80
C GLN A 85 7.49 -35.03 -1.63
N SER A 86 8.79 -34.83 -1.81
CA SER A 86 9.71 -34.31 -0.78
C SER A 86 9.86 -32.79 -0.84
N THR A 87 9.41 -32.12 -1.91
CA THR A 87 9.63 -30.69 -2.21
C THR A 87 11.10 -30.30 -2.42
N THR A 88 12.00 -31.28 -2.51
CA THR A 88 13.44 -31.11 -2.73
C THR A 88 13.72 -30.41 -4.05
N LEU A 89 14.60 -29.41 -4.03
CA LEU A 89 15.03 -28.64 -5.20
C LEU A 89 16.34 -29.17 -5.76
N TYR A 90 16.40 -29.20 -7.10
CA TYR A 90 17.61 -29.46 -7.87
C TYR A 90 17.83 -28.27 -8.81
N ILE A 91 18.93 -27.55 -8.61
CA ILE A 91 19.21 -26.28 -9.31
C ILE A 91 20.46 -26.43 -10.18
N ALA A 92 20.35 -26.02 -11.43
CA ALA A 92 21.45 -25.97 -12.38
C ALA A 92 21.52 -24.61 -13.09
N LEU A 93 22.70 -23.99 -13.07
CA LEU A 93 22.94 -22.68 -13.67
C LEU A 93 24.18 -22.71 -14.58
N ALA A 94 24.04 -22.30 -15.84
CA ALA A 94 25.17 -22.06 -16.73
C ALA A 94 25.43 -20.55 -16.86
N THR A 95 26.68 -20.13 -16.70
CA THR A 95 27.12 -18.73 -16.82
C THR A 95 28.23 -18.58 -17.86
N ALA A 96 28.45 -17.37 -18.35
CA ALA A 96 29.48 -17.09 -19.34
C ALA A 96 30.90 -17.28 -18.81
N LYS A 97 31.73 -17.92 -19.63
CA LYS A 97 33.20 -17.91 -19.52
C LYS A 97 33.76 -17.43 -20.86
N GLY A 98 34.01 -16.14 -21.00
CA GLY A 98 34.31 -15.54 -22.31
C GLY A 98 33.11 -15.57 -23.25
N THR A 99 33.34 -15.58 -24.57
CA THR A 99 32.28 -15.44 -25.59
C THR A 99 31.68 -16.76 -26.06
N THR A 100 32.45 -17.84 -26.05
CA THR A 100 32.09 -19.14 -26.65
C THR A 100 31.95 -20.28 -25.64
N GLN A 101 32.20 -20.03 -24.36
CA GLN A 101 32.17 -21.06 -23.32
C GLN A 101 31.22 -20.69 -22.17
N SER A 102 30.80 -21.72 -21.43
CA SER A 102 30.02 -21.60 -20.20
C SER A 102 30.71 -22.32 -19.03
N THR A 103 30.53 -21.80 -17.83
CA THR A 103 30.73 -22.52 -16.56
C THR A 103 29.39 -23.03 -16.06
N VAL A 104 29.29 -24.31 -15.68
CA VAL A 104 28.05 -24.91 -15.16
C VAL A 104 28.16 -25.12 -13.65
N TYR A 105 27.14 -24.69 -12.93
CA TYR A 105 27.00 -24.86 -11.48
C TYR A 105 25.82 -25.77 -11.19
N LEU A 106 26.08 -26.88 -10.51
CA LEU A 106 25.06 -27.78 -9.97
C LEU A 106 25.05 -27.67 -8.45
N LEU A 107 23.86 -27.63 -7.86
CA LEU A 107 23.72 -27.54 -6.41
C LEU A 107 23.34 -28.90 -5.83
N GLN A 108 23.83 -29.16 -4.61
CA GLN A 108 23.36 -30.24 -3.75
C GLN A 108 21.87 -30.06 -3.49
N PRO A 109 21.10 -31.16 -3.39
CA PRO A 109 19.66 -31.08 -3.15
C PRO A 109 19.37 -30.51 -1.76
N PHE A 110 18.36 -29.64 -1.68
CA PHE A 110 17.87 -29.07 -0.42
C PHE A 110 16.38 -28.74 -0.53
N THR A 111 15.70 -28.60 0.60
CA THR A 111 14.29 -28.17 0.62
C THR A 111 14.16 -26.66 0.89
N PRO A 112 13.09 -25.99 0.41
CA PRO A 112 12.83 -24.58 0.74
C PRO A 112 12.71 -24.29 2.25
N LYS A 113 12.49 -25.34 3.07
CA LYS A 113 12.48 -25.27 4.53
C LYS A 113 13.89 -25.19 5.14
N GLU A 114 14.89 -25.77 4.48
CA GLU A 114 16.30 -25.79 4.93
C GLU A 114 17.09 -24.53 4.56
N ARG A 115 16.68 -23.85 3.48
CA ARG A 115 17.28 -22.61 3.00
C ARG A 115 16.17 -21.64 2.61
N ASP A 116 16.05 -20.52 3.31
CA ASP A 116 15.05 -19.51 2.98
C ASP A 116 15.49 -18.68 1.76
N LEU A 117 15.03 -19.08 0.57
CA LEU A 117 15.32 -18.41 -0.69
C LEU A 117 14.66 -17.02 -0.83
N GLY A 118 13.83 -16.61 0.15
CA GLY A 118 13.31 -15.24 0.24
C GLY A 118 14.29 -14.25 0.88
N SER A 119 15.32 -14.72 1.58
CA SER A 119 16.26 -13.88 2.33
C SER A 119 17.52 -13.54 1.54
N LYS A 120 17.95 -12.27 1.61
CA LYS A 120 19.21 -11.77 1.03
C LYS A 120 20.47 -12.32 1.74
N GLU A 121 20.30 -12.79 2.98
CA GLU A 121 21.39 -13.34 3.80
C GLU A 121 21.71 -14.78 3.43
N THR A 122 20.77 -15.47 2.76
CA THR A 122 20.95 -16.87 2.35
C THR A 122 22.12 -16.98 1.39
N LYS A 123 23.06 -17.87 1.74
CA LYS A 123 24.18 -18.28 0.91
C LYS A 123 23.94 -19.71 0.42
N LEU A 124 24.27 -19.94 -0.85
CA LEU A 124 24.14 -21.24 -1.52
C LEU A 124 25.49 -21.74 -2.07
N ASN A 125 26.57 -20.99 -1.89
CA ASN A 125 27.89 -21.36 -2.40
C ASN A 125 28.46 -22.62 -1.71
N ASP A 126 28.01 -22.93 -0.50
CA ASP A 126 28.29 -24.18 0.24
C ASP A 126 27.67 -25.42 -0.42
N LEU A 127 26.61 -25.22 -1.21
CA LEU A 127 25.89 -26.30 -1.89
C LEU A 127 26.42 -26.56 -3.31
N ILE A 128 27.39 -25.80 -3.82
CA ILE A 128 27.94 -26.04 -5.15
C ILE A 128 28.63 -27.41 -5.17
N ILE A 129 28.17 -28.31 -6.04
CA ILE A 129 28.77 -29.63 -6.21
C ILE A 129 30.08 -29.46 -6.99
N PRO A 130 31.23 -29.93 -6.44
CA PRO A 130 32.50 -29.88 -7.14
C PRO A 130 32.46 -30.63 -8.46
N GLU A 131 33.11 -30.03 -9.47
CA GLU A 131 33.21 -30.56 -10.82
C GLU A 131 34.67 -30.84 -11.20
N THR A 132 34.91 -31.93 -11.93
CA THR A 132 36.23 -32.26 -12.47
C THR A 132 36.62 -31.46 -13.72
N GLN A 133 35.68 -30.91 -14.51
CA GLN A 133 35.96 -30.13 -15.74
C GLN A 133 34.96 -28.98 -16.04
N PRO A 134 35.06 -27.82 -15.37
CA PRO A 134 33.99 -26.82 -15.31
C PRO A 134 33.74 -25.97 -16.55
N VAL A 135 34.33 -26.31 -17.70
CA VAL A 135 34.25 -25.47 -18.90
C VAL A 135 33.60 -26.24 -20.03
N TYR A 136 32.52 -25.65 -20.55
CA TYR A 136 31.72 -26.21 -21.62
C TYR A 136 31.73 -25.28 -22.82
N THR A 137 31.58 -25.83 -24.02
CA THR A 137 31.11 -25.03 -25.17
C THR A 137 29.76 -24.40 -24.79
N ARG A 138 29.51 -23.16 -25.24
CA ARG A 138 28.35 -22.33 -24.84
C ARG A 138 27.06 -23.15 -24.68
N VAL A 139 26.71 -23.42 -23.43
CA VAL A 139 25.45 -24.08 -23.02
C VAL A 139 24.32 -23.07 -23.17
N TYR A 140 23.29 -23.41 -23.94
CA TYR A 140 22.13 -22.53 -24.16
C TYR A 140 20.83 -23.04 -23.53
N SER A 141 20.78 -24.33 -23.14
CA SER A 141 19.66 -24.89 -22.38
C SER A 141 20.14 -25.99 -21.45
N ILE A 142 19.46 -26.12 -20.31
CA ILE A 142 19.61 -27.20 -19.34
C ILE A 142 18.24 -27.86 -19.20
N HIS A 143 18.23 -29.19 -19.11
CA HIS A 143 17.03 -30.00 -18.92
C HIS A 143 17.28 -31.00 -17.80
N THR A 144 16.53 -30.87 -16.72
CA THR A 144 16.64 -31.70 -15.52
C THR A 144 15.38 -32.56 -15.36
N SER A 145 15.56 -33.85 -15.09
CA SER A 145 14.47 -34.81 -14.86
C SER A 145 13.94 -34.74 -13.42
N THR A 146 12.84 -35.43 -13.15
CA THR A 146 12.54 -35.89 -11.79
C THR A 146 13.42 -37.09 -11.43
N THR A 147 13.66 -37.27 -10.13
CA THR A 147 14.43 -38.41 -9.63
C THR A 147 13.59 -39.68 -9.71
N ALA A 148 14.15 -40.75 -10.27
CA ALA A 148 13.50 -42.06 -10.28
C ALA A 148 13.35 -42.59 -8.84
N LYS A 149 12.43 -43.54 -8.62
CA LYS A 149 12.24 -44.17 -7.30
C LYS A 149 13.56 -44.78 -6.81
N GLY A 150 14.08 -44.27 -5.69
CA GLY A 150 15.37 -44.72 -5.12
C GLY A 150 16.63 -44.08 -5.73
N GLY A 151 16.51 -43.16 -6.68
CA GLY A 151 17.64 -42.37 -7.18
C GLY A 151 18.06 -41.26 -6.21
N GLU A 152 19.35 -40.88 -6.23
CA GLU A 152 19.89 -39.85 -5.33
C GLU A 152 19.92 -38.43 -5.93
N TYR A 153 19.92 -38.32 -7.26
CA TYR A 153 19.93 -37.05 -7.99
C TYR A 153 19.28 -37.26 -9.38
N PRO A 154 18.53 -36.27 -9.91
CA PRO A 154 17.88 -36.42 -11.20
C PRO A 154 18.89 -36.45 -12.37
N PRO A 155 18.64 -37.28 -13.39
CA PRO A 155 19.34 -37.17 -14.66
C PRO A 155 19.23 -35.76 -15.25
N MET A 156 20.30 -35.30 -15.92
CA MET A 156 20.35 -33.97 -16.53
C MET A 156 21.03 -34.00 -17.89
N LEU A 157 20.52 -33.16 -18.80
CA LEU A 157 21.05 -32.92 -20.14
C LEU A 157 21.42 -31.44 -20.30
N LEU A 158 22.61 -31.19 -20.85
CA LEU A 158 23.07 -29.88 -21.27
C LEU A 158 23.05 -29.80 -22.79
N ALA A 159 22.36 -28.80 -23.35
CA ALA A 159 22.35 -28.54 -24.77
C ALA A 159 23.35 -27.43 -25.13
N TYR A 160 24.22 -27.71 -26.10
CA TYR A 160 25.31 -26.81 -26.51
C TYR A 160 25.43 -26.75 -28.04
N GLN A 161 26.04 -25.68 -28.55
CA GLN A 161 26.28 -25.51 -29.99
C GLN A 161 27.72 -25.87 -30.34
N THR A 162 27.92 -26.69 -31.37
CA THR A 162 29.27 -27.08 -31.82
C THR A 162 29.97 -25.93 -32.54
N THR A 163 31.29 -25.81 -32.36
CA THR A 163 32.12 -24.74 -32.95
C THR A 163 32.33 -24.89 -34.46
N ILE A 164 32.18 -26.10 -35.02
CA ILE A 164 32.60 -26.43 -36.39
C ILE A 164 31.44 -26.32 -37.39
N HIS A 165 30.21 -26.72 -37.00
CA HIS A 165 29.07 -26.81 -37.93
C HIS A 165 27.84 -25.98 -37.54
N LYS A 166 27.91 -25.21 -36.43
CA LYS A 166 26.75 -24.55 -35.80
C LYS A 166 25.62 -25.52 -35.43
N SER A 167 25.84 -26.84 -35.50
CA SER A 167 24.88 -27.88 -35.12
C SER A 167 24.66 -27.88 -33.60
N GLN A 168 23.47 -28.32 -33.18
CA GLN A 168 23.11 -28.48 -31.79
C GLN A 168 23.33 -29.93 -31.36
N ASP A 169 23.91 -30.13 -30.19
CA ASP A 169 24.05 -31.46 -29.58
C ASP A 169 23.76 -31.39 -28.07
N ILE A 170 23.59 -32.56 -27.47
CA ILE A 170 23.31 -32.72 -26.05
C ILE A 170 24.45 -33.47 -25.37
N VAL A 171 24.54 -33.33 -24.05
CA VAL A 171 25.44 -34.14 -23.23
C VAL A 171 24.79 -34.42 -21.90
N SER A 172 24.96 -35.64 -21.38
CA SER A 172 24.43 -36.03 -20.09
C SER A 172 25.39 -35.71 -18.96
N VAL A 173 24.79 -35.44 -17.80
CA VAL A 173 25.50 -35.28 -16.54
C VAL A 173 25.16 -36.45 -15.63
N LYS A 174 26.18 -37.04 -15.01
CA LYS A 174 26.03 -38.00 -13.92
C LYS A 174 26.51 -37.37 -12.63
N VAL A 175 25.59 -37.28 -11.68
CA VAL A 175 25.87 -36.89 -10.30
C VAL A 175 25.97 -38.17 -9.46
N ALA A 176 27.01 -38.28 -8.65
CA ALA A 176 27.24 -39.41 -7.76
C ALA A 176 27.43 -38.91 -6.33
N LYS A 177 26.78 -39.56 -5.38
CA LYS A 177 27.00 -39.36 -3.96
C LYS A 177 28.19 -40.21 -3.53
N THR A 178 29.28 -39.59 -3.09
CA THR A 178 30.54 -40.29 -2.78
C THR A 178 30.57 -40.77 -1.32
N ASN A 179 29.90 -40.07 -0.40
CA ASN A 179 29.69 -40.42 1.02
C ASN A 179 28.32 -39.89 1.49
N SER A 180 27.90 -40.14 2.74
CA SER A 180 26.58 -39.75 3.26
C SER A 180 26.15 -38.29 3.00
N ASN A 181 27.10 -37.35 2.87
CA ASN A 181 26.83 -35.91 2.66
C ASN A 181 27.67 -35.24 1.55
N THR A 182 28.34 -35.99 0.65
CA THR A 182 29.21 -35.38 -0.38
C THR A 182 28.81 -35.83 -1.78
N TYR A 183 28.71 -34.86 -2.69
CA TYR A 183 28.35 -35.07 -4.10
C TYR A 183 29.54 -34.73 -4.99
N SER A 184 29.64 -35.42 -6.12
CA SER A 184 30.51 -35.06 -7.24
C SER A 184 29.73 -35.25 -8.53
N TRP A 185 30.14 -34.55 -9.58
CA TRP A 185 29.54 -34.77 -10.89
C TRP A 185 30.55 -34.74 -12.02
N GLN A 186 30.20 -35.44 -13.10
CA GLN A 186 31.00 -35.48 -14.31
C GLN A 186 30.11 -35.54 -15.55
N ARG A 187 30.66 -35.01 -16.64
CA ARG A 187 30.13 -35.15 -17.99
C ARG A 187 30.20 -36.60 -18.44
N ILE A 188 29.16 -37.10 -19.12
CA ILE A 188 29.23 -38.38 -19.83
C ILE A 188 29.07 -38.16 -21.34
N SER A 189 30.09 -38.61 -22.08
CA SER A 189 30.25 -38.36 -23.53
C SER A 189 29.41 -39.28 -24.42
N ASN A 190 28.66 -40.25 -23.88
CA ASN A 190 27.91 -41.25 -24.66
C ASN A 190 26.47 -40.84 -25.01
N ALA A 191 25.99 -39.71 -24.50
CA ALA A 191 24.68 -39.15 -24.79
C ALA A 191 24.76 -38.23 -26.01
N THR A 192 24.95 -38.77 -27.20
CA THR A 192 24.81 -38.04 -28.47
C THR A 192 23.46 -38.32 -29.10
N LEU A 193 22.95 -37.38 -29.91
CA LEU A 193 21.75 -37.63 -30.71
C LEU A 193 22.01 -38.78 -31.72
N PRO A 194 21.00 -39.62 -32.04
CA PRO A 194 21.16 -40.74 -32.97
C PRO A 194 21.65 -40.31 -34.37
N ILE A 195 21.31 -39.08 -34.76
CA ILE A 195 21.69 -38.42 -36.00
C ILE A 195 22.00 -36.96 -35.64
N ASN A 196 22.93 -36.32 -36.38
CA ASN A 196 23.19 -34.88 -36.27
C ASN A 196 21.89 -34.09 -36.53
N ALA A 197 21.27 -33.58 -35.47
CA ALA A 197 20.08 -32.75 -35.60
C ALA A 197 20.47 -31.36 -36.14
N ILE A 198 19.64 -30.83 -37.04
CA ILE A 198 19.73 -29.42 -37.44
C ILE A 198 19.28 -28.56 -36.26
N LYS A 199 18.22 -28.99 -35.57
CA LYS A 199 17.66 -28.31 -34.41
C LYS A 199 16.99 -29.29 -33.45
N VAL A 200 17.23 -29.14 -32.15
CA VAL A 200 16.44 -29.80 -31.11
C VAL A 200 15.22 -28.92 -30.80
N LEU A 201 14.02 -29.49 -30.88
CA LEU A 201 12.76 -28.77 -30.66
C LEU A 201 12.30 -28.85 -29.20
N ALA A 202 12.33 -30.05 -28.61
CA ALA A 202 11.94 -30.28 -27.23
C ALA A 202 12.67 -31.48 -26.64
N ILE A 203 12.94 -31.44 -25.34
CA ILE A 203 13.47 -32.56 -24.56
C ILE A 203 12.56 -32.70 -23.35
N GLN A 204 12.05 -33.91 -23.11
CA GLN A 204 11.17 -34.20 -22.00
C GLN A 204 11.67 -35.41 -21.21
N PRO A 205 11.97 -35.27 -19.92
CA PRO A 205 12.22 -36.42 -19.05
C PRO A 205 10.97 -37.29 -18.91
N LEU A 206 11.16 -38.59 -18.95
CA LEU A 206 10.12 -39.61 -18.81
C LEU A 206 10.60 -40.77 -17.94
N ASN A 207 9.68 -41.33 -17.17
CA ASN A 207 9.83 -42.63 -16.53
C ASN A 207 8.87 -43.61 -17.21
N LEU A 208 9.38 -44.33 -18.20
CA LEU A 208 8.61 -45.32 -18.96
C LEU A 208 8.82 -46.71 -18.38
N LYS A 209 8.08 -47.70 -18.86
CA LYS A 209 8.30 -49.10 -18.51
C LYS A 209 8.21 -50.02 -19.72
N PHE A 210 8.90 -51.15 -19.63
CA PHE A 210 8.73 -52.28 -20.54
C PHE A 210 8.42 -53.53 -19.71
N GLY A 211 7.14 -53.85 -19.54
CA GLY A 211 6.69 -54.85 -18.59
C GLY A 211 6.93 -54.37 -17.16
N ASP A 212 7.73 -55.11 -16.40
CA ASP A 212 8.13 -54.79 -15.02
C ASP A 212 9.48 -54.02 -14.95
N ILE A 213 10.06 -53.64 -16.09
CA ILE A 213 11.36 -52.94 -16.14
C ILE A 213 11.14 -51.43 -16.19
N ASP A 214 11.69 -50.72 -15.20
CA ASP A 214 11.73 -49.26 -15.16
C ASP A 214 12.74 -48.69 -16.17
N LEU A 215 12.30 -47.74 -16.98
CA LEU A 215 13.10 -47.08 -18.01
C LEU A 215 13.07 -45.55 -17.79
N PRO A 216 13.90 -45.02 -16.86
CA PRO A 216 14.09 -43.58 -16.73
C PRO A 216 14.97 -43.03 -17.86
N GLY A 217 14.51 -41.97 -18.51
CA GLY A 217 15.23 -41.42 -19.65
C GLY A 217 14.63 -40.12 -20.18
N PHE A 218 14.99 -39.78 -21.41
CA PHE A 218 14.54 -38.55 -22.06
C PHE A 218 13.99 -38.84 -23.44
N ALA A 219 12.80 -38.30 -23.70
CA ALA A 219 12.30 -38.12 -25.05
C ALA A 219 12.92 -36.86 -25.67
N THR A 220 13.42 -36.98 -26.88
CA THR A 220 13.99 -35.88 -27.66
C THR A 220 13.24 -35.75 -28.98
N LEU A 221 12.69 -34.56 -29.22
CA LEU A 221 12.05 -34.14 -30.45
C LEU A 221 13.01 -33.23 -31.22
N TYR A 222 13.33 -33.59 -32.46
CA TYR A 222 14.35 -32.89 -33.24
C TYR A 222 14.03 -32.92 -34.75
N THR A 223 14.71 -32.06 -35.51
CA THR A 223 14.56 -32.01 -36.98
C THR A 223 15.78 -32.53 -37.70
N THR A 224 15.53 -33.34 -38.73
CA THR A 224 16.52 -33.86 -39.69
C THR A 224 15.94 -33.74 -41.09
N GLN A 225 16.67 -33.10 -42.03
CA GLN A 225 16.25 -33.00 -43.44
C GLN A 225 14.77 -32.56 -43.62
N ASN A 226 14.33 -31.54 -42.84
CA ASN A 226 12.97 -30.99 -42.80
C ASN A 226 11.84 -31.92 -42.28
N GLN A 227 12.15 -33.10 -41.74
CA GLN A 227 11.19 -33.95 -41.01
C GLN A 227 11.45 -33.93 -39.51
N THR A 228 10.38 -34.07 -38.72
CA THR A 228 10.48 -34.17 -37.25
C THR A 228 10.59 -35.63 -36.84
N ALA A 229 11.55 -35.94 -35.98
CA ALA A 229 11.75 -37.27 -35.40
C ALA A 229 11.60 -37.21 -33.88
N LEU A 230 11.11 -38.31 -33.29
CA LEU A 230 10.91 -38.46 -31.85
C LEU A 230 11.55 -39.75 -31.37
N ASN A 231 12.42 -39.64 -30.37
CA ASN A 231 13.14 -40.78 -29.80
C ASN A 231 13.18 -40.67 -28.28
N PHE A 232 13.11 -41.80 -27.58
CA PHE A 232 13.38 -41.92 -26.15
C PHE A 232 14.65 -42.71 -25.93
N ARG A 233 15.47 -42.27 -24.96
CA ARG A 233 16.67 -43.00 -24.54
C ARG A 233 16.84 -42.98 -23.03
N THR A 234 17.22 -44.11 -22.44
CA THR A 234 17.61 -44.17 -21.02
C THR A 234 18.98 -43.54 -20.81
N LEU A 235 19.15 -42.79 -19.72
CA LEU A 235 20.44 -42.21 -19.34
C LEU A 235 20.88 -42.76 -17.99
N ASN A 236 22.17 -43.08 -17.87
CA ASN A 236 22.78 -43.58 -16.63
C ASN A 236 22.13 -44.88 -16.08
N ALA A 237 21.40 -45.62 -16.92
CA ALA A 237 20.79 -46.90 -16.58
C ALA A 237 21.78 -48.06 -16.74
N GLN A 238 21.56 -49.18 -16.03
CA GLN A 238 22.40 -50.38 -16.19
C GLN A 238 22.31 -50.99 -17.61
N GLN A 239 21.16 -50.81 -18.27
CA GLN A 239 20.96 -51.17 -19.66
C GLN A 239 20.54 -49.94 -20.45
N GLU A 240 21.28 -49.64 -21.52
CA GLU A 240 20.89 -48.60 -22.47
C GLU A 240 19.71 -49.11 -23.31
N TYR A 241 18.61 -48.37 -23.30
CA TYR A 241 17.41 -48.64 -24.07
C TYR A 241 17.07 -47.42 -24.90
N THR A 242 16.70 -47.64 -26.16
CA THR A 242 16.34 -46.57 -27.11
C THR A 242 15.11 -46.98 -27.90
N GLN A 243 14.11 -46.10 -27.95
CA GLN A 243 12.86 -46.32 -28.69
C GLN A 243 12.58 -45.15 -29.62
N SER A 244 12.34 -45.43 -30.89
CA SER A 244 11.86 -44.43 -31.85
C SER A 244 10.33 -44.47 -31.93
N PHE A 245 9.69 -43.30 -32.02
CA PHE A 245 8.23 -43.18 -32.06
C PHE A 245 7.79 -42.57 -33.38
N LYS A 246 6.61 -42.98 -33.85
CA LYS A 246 5.92 -42.29 -34.93
C LYS A 246 5.60 -40.86 -34.49
N CYS A 247 6.16 -39.87 -35.19
CA CYS A 247 6.01 -38.47 -34.84
C CYS A 247 4.76 -37.87 -35.52
N PRO A 248 3.81 -37.29 -34.78
CA PRO A 248 2.70 -36.54 -35.38
C PRO A 248 3.19 -35.41 -36.29
N ALA A 249 2.49 -35.18 -37.39
CA ALA A 249 2.79 -34.09 -38.30
C ALA A 249 2.79 -32.74 -37.59
N GLY A 250 3.87 -31.97 -37.75
CA GLY A 250 4.03 -30.65 -37.12
C GLY A 250 4.30 -30.69 -35.62
N ALA A 251 4.78 -31.80 -35.06
CA ALA A 251 5.19 -31.86 -33.65
C ALA A 251 6.26 -30.83 -33.32
N GLN A 252 6.05 -30.08 -32.23
CA GLN A 252 6.96 -29.02 -31.75
C GLN A 252 7.18 -29.04 -30.24
N ALA A 253 6.30 -29.67 -29.46
CA ALA A 253 6.36 -29.65 -28.00
C ALA A 253 6.21 -31.04 -27.40
N LEU A 254 6.84 -31.24 -26.24
CA LEU A 254 6.69 -32.43 -25.40
C LEU A 254 6.33 -32.01 -23.98
N SER A 255 5.59 -32.86 -23.27
CA SER A 255 5.34 -32.78 -21.83
C SER A 255 5.04 -34.17 -21.29
N ALA A 256 4.91 -34.32 -19.98
CA ALA A 256 4.59 -35.60 -19.33
C ALA A 256 3.41 -35.48 -18.37
N VAL A 257 2.69 -36.58 -18.17
CA VAL A 257 1.68 -36.76 -17.13
C VAL A 257 2.10 -37.95 -16.29
N VAL A 258 2.33 -37.74 -15.00
CA VAL A 258 2.63 -38.85 -14.08
C VAL A 258 1.35 -39.65 -13.86
N ASP A 259 1.45 -40.98 -13.78
CA ASP A 259 0.37 -41.91 -13.46
C ASP A 259 0.35 -42.29 -11.95
N SER A 260 -0.58 -43.15 -11.54
CA SER A 260 -0.73 -43.53 -10.12
C SER A 260 0.42 -44.39 -9.58
N GLN A 261 1.23 -44.97 -10.46
CA GLN A 261 2.37 -45.80 -10.07
C GLN A 261 3.72 -45.07 -10.18
N GLY A 262 3.74 -43.84 -10.70
CA GLY A 262 4.93 -43.01 -10.84
C GLY A 262 5.60 -43.10 -12.22
N TYR A 263 4.95 -43.75 -13.19
CA TYR A 263 5.37 -43.71 -14.59
C TYR A 263 4.76 -42.51 -15.31
N THR A 264 5.26 -42.18 -16.48
CA THR A 264 4.85 -40.98 -17.22
C THR A 264 4.30 -41.28 -18.59
N ASP A 265 3.04 -40.88 -18.83
CA ASP A 265 2.51 -40.77 -20.18
C ASP A 265 3.15 -39.58 -20.90
N MET A 266 3.63 -39.80 -22.13
CA MET A 266 4.24 -38.75 -22.95
C MET A 266 3.19 -38.00 -23.75
N LEU A 267 3.13 -36.68 -23.57
CA LEU A 267 2.30 -35.78 -24.37
C LEU A 267 3.09 -35.15 -25.49
N ILE A 268 2.48 -35.07 -26.67
CA ILE A 268 3.08 -34.47 -27.87
C ILE A 268 2.15 -33.37 -28.37
N GLY A 269 2.71 -32.15 -28.47
CA GLY A 269 2.06 -31.01 -29.07
C GLY A 269 2.44 -30.89 -30.54
N ALA A 270 1.43 -30.96 -31.41
CA ALA A 270 1.56 -30.91 -32.86
C ALA A 270 0.37 -30.13 -33.47
N ALA A 271 -0.12 -30.51 -34.66
CA ALA A 271 -1.43 -30.10 -35.18
C ALA A 271 -2.59 -30.79 -34.42
N GLY A 272 -2.57 -30.68 -33.09
CA GLY A 272 -3.34 -31.46 -32.13
C GLY A 272 -2.53 -31.80 -30.89
N LEU A 273 -3.21 -32.21 -29.83
CA LEU A 273 -2.63 -32.82 -28.63
C LEU A 273 -2.70 -34.35 -28.75
N TYR A 274 -1.56 -35.01 -28.60
CA TYR A 274 -1.39 -36.45 -28.73
C TYR A 274 -0.72 -37.07 -27.50
N LYS A 275 -0.88 -38.38 -27.31
CA LYS A 275 -0.32 -39.13 -26.18
C LYS A 275 0.25 -40.49 -26.58
N PHE A 276 1.40 -40.86 -26.01
CA PHE A 276 1.83 -42.25 -25.85
C PHE A 276 1.74 -42.66 -24.38
N GLY A 277 1.27 -43.89 -24.14
CA GLY A 277 1.22 -44.45 -22.79
C GLY A 277 2.61 -44.74 -22.23
N ALA A 278 2.72 -44.79 -20.90
CA ALA A 278 3.99 -45.07 -20.23
C ALA A 278 4.55 -46.48 -20.46
N ASP A 279 3.71 -47.44 -20.83
CA ASP A 279 4.08 -48.84 -21.09
C ASP A 279 4.43 -49.09 -22.56
N LEU A 280 5.68 -49.48 -22.80
CA LEU A 280 6.25 -49.69 -24.12
C LEU A 280 6.07 -51.11 -24.67
N VAL A 281 5.50 -52.06 -23.91
CA VAL A 281 5.36 -53.48 -24.34
C VAL A 281 4.73 -53.63 -25.73
N ASN A 282 3.76 -52.76 -26.05
CA ASN A 282 3.04 -52.77 -27.33
C ASN A 282 3.38 -51.57 -28.23
N THR A 283 4.45 -50.83 -27.93
CA THR A 283 4.83 -49.62 -28.67
C THR A 283 5.98 -49.90 -29.64
N THR A 284 5.75 -49.69 -30.92
CA THR A 284 6.75 -49.78 -31.99
C THR A 284 6.95 -48.42 -32.66
N ASN A 285 7.88 -48.33 -33.60
CA ASN A 285 8.09 -47.14 -34.42
C ASN A 285 6.93 -46.84 -35.38
N GLU A 286 6.00 -47.78 -35.58
CA GLU A 286 4.80 -47.64 -36.42
C GLU A 286 3.52 -47.34 -35.62
N THR A 287 3.57 -47.47 -34.28
CA THR A 287 2.41 -47.25 -33.40
C THR A 287 1.92 -45.81 -33.49
N ASP A 288 0.65 -45.62 -33.82
CA ASP A 288 0.01 -44.31 -33.84
C ASP A 288 -0.22 -43.77 -32.41
N PRO A 289 0.08 -42.49 -32.15
CA PRO A 289 -0.23 -41.89 -30.86
C PRO A 289 -1.73 -41.61 -30.72
N ILE A 290 -2.22 -41.66 -29.48
CA ILE A 290 -3.62 -41.41 -29.15
C ILE A 290 -3.93 -39.91 -29.31
N SER A 291 -4.88 -39.56 -30.17
CA SER A 291 -5.35 -38.18 -30.35
C SER A 291 -6.26 -37.76 -29.18
N ILE A 292 -5.86 -36.75 -28.42
CA ILE A 292 -6.61 -36.25 -27.24
C ILE A 292 -7.58 -35.13 -27.64
N SER A 293 -7.11 -34.14 -28.40
CA SER A 293 -7.91 -33.01 -28.89
C SER A 293 -7.23 -32.33 -30.09
N LYS A 294 -8.02 -31.77 -31.00
CA LYS A 294 -7.55 -30.94 -32.14
C LYS A 294 -8.28 -29.59 -32.21
N GLU A 295 -8.94 -29.20 -31.13
CA GLU A 295 -9.81 -28.04 -31.07
C GLU A 295 -9.19 -26.87 -30.29
N GLY A 296 -9.63 -25.65 -30.59
CA GLY A 296 -9.24 -24.44 -29.86
C GLY A 296 -7.73 -24.19 -29.90
N VAL A 297 -7.17 -23.79 -28.75
CA VAL A 297 -5.73 -23.54 -28.60
C VAL A 297 -4.87 -24.79 -28.88
N LEU A 298 -5.46 -25.99 -28.78
CA LEU A 298 -4.76 -27.27 -28.98
C LEU A 298 -4.68 -27.67 -30.46
N ALA A 299 -5.27 -26.90 -31.37
CA ALA A 299 -5.23 -27.20 -32.81
C ALA A 299 -3.83 -27.01 -33.44
N SER A 300 -2.95 -26.20 -32.84
CA SER A 300 -1.59 -25.95 -33.34
C SER A 300 -0.61 -25.61 -32.21
N ILE A 301 -0.08 -26.61 -31.53
CA ILE A 301 0.64 -26.44 -30.27
C ILE A 301 2.14 -26.14 -30.50
N LYS A 302 2.64 -25.09 -29.84
CA LYS A 302 4.05 -24.64 -29.84
C LYS A 302 4.78 -24.98 -28.54
N TYR A 303 4.09 -24.97 -27.40
CA TYR A 303 4.65 -25.30 -26.08
C TYR A 303 3.58 -26.00 -25.23
N LEU A 304 4.01 -26.89 -24.34
CA LEU A 304 3.16 -27.63 -23.41
C LEU A 304 3.67 -27.50 -21.98
N ALA A 305 2.74 -27.48 -21.04
CA ALA A 305 3.03 -27.66 -19.62
C ALA A 305 1.85 -28.38 -18.95
N VAL A 306 2.11 -29.11 -17.88
CA VAL A 306 1.07 -29.85 -17.15
C VAL A 306 1.11 -29.46 -15.69
N THR A 307 -0.06 -29.16 -15.12
CA THR A 307 -0.26 -29.12 -13.66
C THR A 307 -1.12 -30.31 -13.24
N GLN A 308 -0.77 -30.97 -12.13
CA GLN A 308 -1.49 -32.13 -11.62
C GLN A 308 -1.74 -31.98 -10.11
N HIS A 309 -2.96 -32.30 -9.66
CA HIS A 309 -3.30 -32.43 -8.24
C HIS A 309 -4.18 -33.67 -8.07
N GLY A 310 -3.63 -34.70 -7.42
CA GLY A 310 -4.30 -36.00 -7.32
C GLY A 310 -4.58 -36.60 -8.71
N ALA A 311 -5.86 -36.84 -9.02
CA ALA A 311 -6.29 -37.37 -10.32
C ALA A 311 -6.62 -36.27 -11.36
N ASP A 312 -6.70 -35.00 -10.94
CA ASP A 312 -7.05 -33.87 -11.80
C ASP A 312 -5.81 -33.27 -12.44
N ILE A 313 -5.90 -33.01 -13.74
CA ILE A 313 -4.82 -32.41 -14.53
C ILE A 313 -5.33 -31.23 -15.35
N SER A 314 -4.45 -30.26 -15.55
CA SER A 314 -4.62 -29.20 -16.54
C SER A 314 -3.45 -29.27 -17.52
N VAL A 315 -3.75 -29.58 -18.79
CA VAL A 315 -2.78 -29.57 -19.88
C VAL A 315 -2.81 -28.20 -20.53
N TRP A 316 -1.79 -27.41 -20.26
CA TRP A 316 -1.62 -26.07 -20.78
C TRP A 316 -0.85 -26.09 -22.10
N ALA A 317 -1.21 -25.18 -23.00
CA ALA A 317 -0.55 -25.04 -24.28
C ALA A 317 -0.43 -23.57 -24.68
N THR A 318 0.67 -23.23 -25.37
CA THR A 318 0.65 -22.10 -26.32
C THR A 318 0.41 -22.63 -27.71
N ASN A 319 -0.42 -21.93 -28.49
CA ASN A 319 -0.53 -22.20 -29.91
C ASN A 319 0.60 -21.53 -30.71
N THR A 320 0.68 -21.82 -32.02
CA THR A 320 1.68 -21.23 -32.93
C THR A 320 1.52 -19.73 -33.15
N ALA A 321 0.35 -19.18 -32.80
CA ALA A 321 0.08 -17.75 -32.81
C ALA A 321 0.31 -17.10 -31.44
N ASP A 322 1.01 -17.76 -30.50
CA ASP A 322 1.31 -17.27 -29.15
C ASP A 322 0.07 -16.99 -28.27
N GLY A 323 -1.06 -17.63 -28.54
CA GLY A 323 -2.21 -17.69 -27.62
C GLY A 323 -2.02 -18.79 -26.57
N VAL A 324 -2.41 -18.54 -25.31
CA VAL A 324 -2.30 -19.51 -24.20
C VAL A 324 -3.68 -20.01 -23.81
N GLY A 325 -3.79 -21.30 -23.55
CA GLY A 325 -4.99 -21.89 -23.00
C GLY A 325 -4.71 -23.27 -22.41
N TYR A 326 -5.76 -23.95 -21.98
CA TYR A 326 -5.62 -25.23 -21.32
C TYR A 326 -6.80 -26.16 -21.58
N LEU A 327 -6.55 -27.44 -21.28
CA LEU A 327 -7.52 -28.52 -21.21
C LEU A 327 -7.52 -29.07 -19.79
N GLN A 328 -8.65 -28.94 -19.09
CA GLN A 328 -8.87 -29.63 -17.81
C GLN A 328 -9.43 -31.02 -18.08
N THR A 329 -8.88 -32.03 -17.40
CA THR A 329 -9.36 -33.42 -17.48
C THR A 329 -8.79 -34.27 -16.32
N LYS A 330 -9.07 -35.57 -16.31
CA LYS A 330 -8.47 -36.54 -15.39
C LYS A 330 -7.17 -37.08 -15.98
N ARG A 331 -6.25 -37.58 -15.14
CA ARG A 331 -4.91 -38.04 -15.55
C ARG A 331 -4.92 -39.14 -16.63
N ASP A 332 -6.01 -39.90 -16.70
CA ASP A 332 -6.26 -40.96 -17.68
C ASP A 332 -6.96 -40.45 -18.96
N PHE A 333 -7.28 -39.16 -19.03
CA PHE A 333 -7.99 -38.49 -20.12
C PHE A 333 -9.43 -39.00 -20.35
N THR A 334 -10.08 -39.58 -19.34
CA THR A 334 -11.48 -40.08 -19.43
C THR A 334 -12.53 -39.03 -19.04
N GLY A 335 -12.14 -37.97 -18.33
CA GLY A 335 -13.02 -36.89 -17.89
C GLY A 335 -13.42 -35.89 -18.99
N SER A 336 -14.32 -34.97 -18.67
CA SER A 336 -14.75 -33.88 -19.57
C SER A 336 -13.53 -33.11 -20.10
N LYS A 337 -13.38 -33.06 -21.43
CA LYS A 337 -12.23 -32.45 -22.13
C LYS A 337 -12.52 -31.00 -22.53
N LYS A 338 -12.69 -30.13 -21.53
CA LYS A 338 -13.01 -28.70 -21.78
C LYS A 338 -11.75 -27.93 -22.13
N HIS A 339 -11.70 -27.36 -23.34
CA HIS A 339 -10.61 -26.52 -23.80
C HIS A 339 -10.99 -25.04 -23.72
N GLU A 340 -10.08 -24.21 -23.20
CA GLU A 340 -10.33 -22.78 -23.03
C GLU A 340 -9.08 -21.98 -23.40
N GLN A 341 -9.27 -20.94 -24.22
CA GLN A 341 -8.21 -19.98 -24.51
C GLN A 341 -8.33 -18.80 -23.55
N VAL A 342 -7.30 -18.63 -22.71
CA VAL A 342 -7.26 -17.59 -21.67
C VAL A 342 -6.50 -16.36 -22.18
N VAL A 343 -5.37 -16.58 -22.85
CA VAL A 343 -4.57 -15.51 -23.48
C VAL A 343 -4.77 -15.57 -25.00
N PRO A 344 -5.23 -14.48 -25.62
CA PRO A 344 -5.43 -14.44 -27.07
C PRO A 344 -4.13 -14.53 -27.87
N ASP A 345 -4.28 -14.92 -29.13
CA ASP A 345 -3.19 -14.95 -30.10
C ASP A 345 -2.46 -13.60 -30.16
N GLY A 346 -1.13 -13.68 -30.23
CA GLY A 346 -0.20 -12.57 -30.30
C GLY A 346 0.06 -11.87 -28.96
N GLN A 347 -0.50 -12.34 -27.84
CA GLN A 347 -0.32 -11.68 -26.53
C GLN A 347 0.31 -12.58 -25.48
N GLY A 348 0.42 -13.88 -25.74
CA GLY A 348 1.21 -14.77 -24.92
C GLY A 348 2.69 -14.74 -25.29
N GLY A 349 3.41 -15.62 -24.64
CA GLY A 349 4.85 -15.79 -24.77
C GLY A 349 5.24 -17.03 -23.98
N TYR A 350 6.26 -16.91 -23.15
CA TYR A 350 6.58 -17.95 -22.17
C TYR A 350 5.57 -17.91 -21.01
N PHE A 351 5.09 -19.07 -20.55
CA PHE A 351 4.24 -19.17 -19.37
C PHE A 351 4.66 -20.35 -18.48
N ALA A 352 4.38 -20.24 -17.19
CA ALA A 352 4.59 -21.29 -16.21
C ALA A 352 3.30 -21.46 -15.39
N PRO A 353 2.56 -22.56 -15.59
CA PRO A 353 1.36 -22.81 -14.82
C PRO A 353 1.72 -23.25 -13.41
N PHE A 354 0.85 -22.91 -12.46
CA PHE A 354 1.04 -23.17 -11.04
C PHE A 354 -0.30 -23.47 -10.38
N LYS A 355 -0.40 -24.58 -9.65
CA LYS A 355 -1.58 -24.91 -8.86
C LYS A 355 -1.24 -24.78 -7.37
N GLY A 356 -1.91 -23.86 -6.68
CA GLY A 356 -1.76 -23.68 -5.24
C GLY A 356 -2.57 -24.74 -4.47
N THR A 357 -2.10 -25.16 -3.30
CA THR A 357 -2.71 -26.26 -2.52
C THR A 357 -3.94 -25.85 -1.70
N LEU A 358 -4.18 -24.56 -1.47
CA LEU A 358 -5.23 -24.12 -0.53
C LEU A 358 -6.62 -23.93 -1.13
N SER A 359 -6.77 -23.88 -2.46
CA SER A 359 -8.03 -23.44 -3.10
C SER A 359 -8.42 -24.19 -4.39
N ASP A 360 -7.64 -25.19 -4.85
CA ASP A 360 -7.80 -25.82 -6.18
C ASP A 360 -7.82 -24.84 -7.37
N THR A 361 -7.52 -23.55 -7.14
CA THR A 361 -7.59 -22.51 -8.16
C THR A 361 -6.40 -22.59 -9.11
N GLU A 362 -6.70 -22.50 -10.41
CA GLU A 362 -5.67 -22.43 -11.43
C GLU A 362 -5.00 -21.05 -11.38
N LYS A 363 -3.67 -21.06 -11.34
CA LYS A 363 -2.84 -19.86 -11.46
C LYS A 363 -1.79 -20.10 -12.52
N PHE A 364 -1.32 -19.04 -13.16
CA PHE A 364 -0.15 -19.15 -14.02
C PHE A 364 0.55 -17.82 -14.14
N VAL A 365 1.87 -17.87 -14.26
CA VAL A 365 2.70 -16.70 -14.55
C VAL A 365 2.89 -16.66 -16.07
N VAL A 366 2.71 -15.47 -16.66
CA VAL A 366 2.88 -15.22 -18.09
C VAL A 366 3.87 -14.07 -18.27
N ALA A 367 4.77 -14.23 -19.24
CA ALA A 367 5.51 -13.11 -19.81
C ALA A 367 4.78 -12.58 -21.03
N ASP A 368 4.63 -11.26 -21.12
CA ASP A 368 4.28 -10.61 -22.39
C ASP A 368 5.48 -10.64 -23.37
N GLN A 369 5.28 -10.07 -24.56
CA GLN A 369 6.30 -9.98 -25.60
C GLN A 369 7.58 -9.23 -25.17
N ASN A 370 7.53 -8.41 -24.12
CA ASN A 370 8.66 -7.64 -23.59
C ASN A 370 9.32 -8.33 -22.38
N GLY A 371 8.86 -9.53 -22.01
CA GLY A 371 9.34 -10.26 -20.84
C GLY A 371 8.75 -9.79 -19.52
N LYS A 372 7.77 -8.88 -19.51
CA LYS A 372 7.15 -8.41 -18.29
C LYS A 372 6.27 -9.51 -17.71
N LEU A 373 6.50 -9.86 -16.45
CA LEU A 373 5.75 -10.89 -15.77
C LEU A 373 4.48 -10.36 -15.11
N TYR A 374 3.41 -11.13 -15.22
CA TYR A 374 2.21 -11.00 -14.41
C TYR A 374 1.64 -12.38 -14.11
N MET A 375 0.96 -12.49 -12.97
CA MET A 375 0.25 -13.72 -12.61
C MET A 375 -1.23 -13.56 -12.94
N LEU A 376 -1.82 -14.62 -13.48
CA LEU A 376 -3.27 -14.75 -13.62
C LEU A 376 -3.77 -15.75 -12.59
N GLU A 377 -4.83 -15.36 -11.87
CA GLU A 377 -5.50 -16.18 -10.87
C GLU A 377 -6.97 -16.32 -11.27
N GLN A 378 -7.46 -17.55 -11.34
CA GLN A 378 -8.85 -17.83 -11.62
C GLN A 378 -9.69 -17.78 -10.34
N ASP A 379 -10.75 -16.98 -10.33
CA ASP A 379 -11.77 -17.05 -9.29
C ASP A 379 -12.63 -18.30 -9.51
N PRO A 380 -12.67 -19.26 -8.56
CA PRO A 380 -13.38 -20.53 -8.73
C PRO A 380 -14.91 -20.33 -8.74
N VAL A 381 -15.41 -19.21 -8.21
CA VAL A 381 -16.84 -18.91 -8.15
C VAL A 381 -17.32 -18.25 -9.45
N SER A 382 -16.62 -17.20 -9.90
CA SER A 382 -17.02 -16.47 -11.12
C SER A 382 -16.42 -17.03 -12.41
N GLY A 383 -15.36 -17.83 -12.32
CA GLY A 383 -14.57 -18.31 -13.47
C GLY A 383 -13.69 -17.25 -14.12
N ILE A 384 -13.71 -16.00 -13.64
CA ILE A 384 -12.97 -14.88 -14.22
C ILE A 384 -11.50 -14.97 -13.84
N TRP A 385 -10.62 -14.70 -14.80
CA TRP A 385 -9.19 -14.53 -14.59
C TRP A 385 -8.87 -13.09 -14.21
N SER A 386 -8.23 -12.92 -13.05
CA SER A 386 -7.77 -11.63 -12.54
C SER A 386 -6.26 -11.53 -12.62
N VAL A 387 -5.74 -10.33 -12.93
CA VAL A 387 -4.30 -10.06 -12.89
C VAL A 387 -3.88 -9.81 -11.44
N VAL A 388 -2.91 -10.59 -10.98
CA VAL A 388 -2.21 -10.34 -9.72
C VAL A 388 -0.84 -9.73 -10.08
N PRO A 389 -0.61 -8.45 -9.76
CA PRO A 389 0.66 -7.80 -10.05
C PRO A 389 1.78 -8.44 -9.22
N LEU A 390 2.84 -8.88 -9.91
CA LEU A 390 4.07 -9.34 -9.28
C LEU A 390 4.96 -8.12 -8.99
N MET A 391 5.01 -7.73 -7.72
CA MET A 391 5.73 -6.54 -7.26
C MET A 391 6.68 -6.88 -6.11
N THR A 392 7.82 -6.21 -6.08
CA THR A 392 8.85 -6.34 -5.04
C THR A 392 8.92 -5.04 -4.25
N PRO A 393 9.00 -5.07 -2.91
CA PRO A 393 9.16 -3.87 -2.11
C PRO A 393 10.34 -3.00 -2.58
N ALA A 394 10.15 -1.68 -2.66
CA ALA A 394 11.20 -0.75 -3.08
C ALA A 394 10.88 0.68 -2.59
N LEU A 395 11.74 1.26 -1.75
CA LEU A 395 11.51 2.58 -1.13
C LEU A 395 11.54 3.74 -2.12
N GLU A 396 12.41 3.66 -3.12
CA GLU A 396 12.67 4.76 -4.06
C GLU A 396 11.84 4.66 -5.35
N LYS A 397 11.07 3.58 -5.50
CA LYS A 397 10.24 3.33 -6.69
C LYS A 397 8.78 3.26 -6.31
N ILE A 398 7.93 3.66 -7.25
CA ILE A 398 6.49 3.53 -7.12
C ILE A 398 5.97 2.50 -8.11
N PHE A 399 5.00 1.73 -7.64
CA PHE A 399 4.19 0.89 -8.49
C PHE A 399 2.75 1.39 -8.43
N SER A 400 2.18 1.70 -9.61
CA SER A 400 0.79 2.13 -9.74
C SER A 400 -0.13 0.92 -9.80
N VAL A 401 -1.06 0.84 -8.85
CA VAL A 401 -2.09 -0.19 -8.77
C VAL A 401 -3.44 0.45 -9.05
N ARG A 402 -4.02 0.20 -10.22
CA ARG A 402 -5.42 0.52 -10.46
C ARG A 402 -6.27 -0.36 -9.56
N SER A 403 -7.16 0.24 -8.77
CA SER A 403 -7.84 -0.48 -7.69
C SER A 403 -9.16 0.14 -7.27
N TYR A 404 -10.01 -0.67 -6.64
CA TYR A 404 -10.96 -0.14 -5.65
C TYR A 404 -10.26 -0.02 -4.31
N VAL A 405 -10.27 1.17 -3.72
CA VAL A 405 -9.79 1.39 -2.34
C VAL A 405 -11.00 1.55 -1.45
N SER A 406 -11.19 0.61 -0.53
CA SER A 406 -12.25 0.61 0.47
C SER A 406 -11.69 0.87 1.86
N GLN A 407 -12.29 1.80 2.61
CA GLN A 407 -12.01 2.00 4.02
C GLN A 407 -13.18 1.52 4.85
N VAL A 408 -12.92 0.63 5.81
CA VAL A 408 -13.91 0.08 6.73
C VAL A 408 -13.56 0.50 8.15
N ALA A 409 -14.52 1.07 8.87
CA ALA A 409 -14.37 1.54 10.24
C ALA A 409 -15.38 0.81 11.15
N PRO A 410 -14.95 -0.15 11.98
CA PRO A 410 -15.79 -0.71 13.02
C PRO A 410 -16.05 0.34 14.10
N LEU A 411 -17.31 0.52 14.49
CA LEU A 411 -17.72 1.57 15.42
C LEU A 411 -18.20 1.00 16.78
N ASP A 412 -17.92 1.74 17.84
CA ASP A 412 -18.44 1.49 19.19
C ASP A 412 -19.86 2.08 19.39
N SER A 413 -20.36 2.05 20.62
CA SER A 413 -21.68 2.59 20.96
C SER A 413 -21.81 4.11 20.82
N ASN A 414 -20.70 4.82 20.61
CA ASN A 414 -20.63 6.25 20.44
C ASN A 414 -20.30 6.65 18.99
N ASN A 415 -20.40 5.73 18.03
CA ASN A 415 -20.03 5.91 16.62
C ASN A 415 -18.54 6.26 16.39
N LEU A 416 -17.66 5.84 17.31
CA LEU A 416 -16.22 6.00 17.19
C LEU A 416 -15.53 4.77 16.60
N PRO A 417 -14.49 4.95 15.74
CA PRO A 417 -13.65 3.84 15.28
C PRO A 417 -13.02 3.09 16.45
N ILE A 418 -13.13 1.77 16.43
CA ILE A 418 -12.51 0.89 17.42
C ILE A 418 -11.07 0.61 16.95
N LEU A 419 -10.10 1.11 17.71
CA LEU A 419 -8.67 0.97 17.39
C LEU A 419 -8.25 -0.50 17.47
N GLY A 420 -7.43 -0.98 16.53
CA GLY A 420 -6.87 -2.33 16.57
C GLY A 420 -7.89 -3.47 16.46
N ALA A 421 -9.15 -3.16 16.12
CA ALA A 421 -10.26 -4.10 16.19
C ALA A 421 -10.00 -5.35 15.33
N PRO A 422 -10.02 -6.56 15.93
CA PRO A 422 -9.91 -7.80 15.17
C PRO A 422 -11.22 -8.04 14.41
N MET A 423 -11.09 -8.35 13.13
CA MET A 423 -12.22 -8.57 12.24
C MET A 423 -11.96 -9.76 11.33
N MET A 424 -13.03 -10.38 10.84
CA MET A 424 -12.98 -11.40 9.80
C MET A 424 -13.41 -10.77 8.48
N LEU A 425 -12.50 -10.70 7.50
CA LEU A 425 -12.75 -10.20 6.15
C LEU A 425 -13.06 -11.37 5.21
N ARG A 426 -14.15 -11.27 4.47
CA ARG A 426 -14.57 -12.25 3.45
C ARG A 426 -14.86 -11.55 2.13
N SER A 427 -14.69 -12.28 1.03
CA SER A 427 -15.04 -11.86 -0.32
C SER A 427 -16.05 -12.86 -0.93
N SER A 428 -16.76 -12.44 -1.98
CA SER A 428 -17.72 -13.30 -2.70
C SER A 428 -17.07 -14.35 -3.60
N GLY A 429 -15.75 -14.38 -3.68
CA GLY A 429 -14.90 -15.27 -4.48
C GLY A 429 -13.43 -15.02 -4.11
N ASP A 430 -12.51 -15.80 -4.64
CA ASP A 430 -11.10 -15.67 -4.27
C ASP A 430 -10.47 -14.43 -4.93
N VAL A 431 -9.84 -13.58 -4.13
CA VAL A 431 -9.23 -12.33 -4.60
C VAL A 431 -8.02 -11.94 -3.77
N SER A 432 -6.91 -11.68 -4.46
CA SER A 432 -5.70 -11.09 -3.88
C SER A 432 -5.87 -9.58 -3.68
N VAL A 433 -5.72 -9.09 -2.45
CA VAL A 433 -5.90 -7.67 -2.07
C VAL A 433 -4.74 -7.19 -1.20
N ILE A 434 -4.59 -5.87 -1.02
CA ILE A 434 -3.64 -5.28 -0.06
C ILE A 434 -4.44 -4.64 1.08
N VAL A 435 -4.34 -5.20 2.29
CA VAL A 435 -5.00 -4.68 3.50
C VAL A 435 -3.99 -3.99 4.39
N ASN A 436 -4.15 -2.69 4.64
CA ASN A 436 -3.22 -1.90 5.49
C ASN A 436 -1.74 -2.15 5.13
N GLY A 437 -1.44 -2.08 3.82
CA GLY A 437 -0.10 -2.27 3.26
C GLY A 437 0.35 -3.73 3.15
N ARG A 438 -0.53 -4.72 3.38
CA ARG A 438 -0.18 -6.15 3.39
C ARG A 438 -0.93 -6.94 2.31
N PRO A 439 -0.24 -7.59 1.37
CA PRO A 439 -0.89 -8.46 0.39
C PRO A 439 -1.45 -9.73 1.07
N ILE A 440 -2.74 -9.99 0.90
CA ILE A 440 -3.43 -11.18 1.42
C ILE A 440 -4.39 -11.76 0.37
N LEU A 441 -4.59 -13.07 0.40
CA LEU A 441 -5.67 -13.73 -0.35
C LEU A 441 -6.92 -13.76 0.53
N VAL A 442 -8.00 -13.12 0.07
CA VAL A 442 -9.31 -13.16 0.72
C VAL A 442 -10.20 -14.14 -0.03
N THR A 443 -10.88 -15.00 0.71
CA THR A 443 -11.76 -16.04 0.20
C THR A 443 -13.16 -15.94 0.81
N THR A 444 -14.06 -16.83 0.41
CA THR A 444 -15.40 -16.95 0.99
C THR A 444 -15.40 -17.45 2.44
N THR A 445 -14.38 -18.22 2.86
CA THR A 445 -14.23 -18.70 4.25
C THR A 445 -13.82 -17.58 5.20
N GLY A 446 -12.95 -16.68 4.70
CA GLY A 446 -12.52 -15.46 5.36
C GLY A 446 -11.13 -15.52 5.96
N VAL A 447 -10.53 -14.35 6.10
CA VAL A 447 -9.21 -14.14 6.68
C VAL A 447 -9.30 -13.15 7.84
N GLN A 448 -8.60 -13.43 8.93
CA GLN A 448 -8.54 -12.52 10.07
C GLN A 448 -7.67 -11.30 9.72
N VAL A 449 -8.18 -10.12 10.00
CA VAL A 449 -7.52 -8.83 9.78
C VAL A 449 -7.72 -7.93 11.00
N ARG A 450 -6.96 -6.83 11.07
CA ARG A 450 -7.10 -5.83 12.13
C ARG A 450 -7.23 -4.43 11.54
N ALA A 451 -8.11 -3.64 12.14
CA ALA A 451 -8.07 -2.20 11.97
C ALA A 451 -6.73 -1.65 12.50
N ASP A 452 -6.25 -0.55 11.92
CA ASP A 452 -5.03 0.13 12.37
C ASP A 452 -5.27 0.95 13.66
N GLN A 453 -4.25 1.71 14.07
CA GLN A 453 -4.31 2.57 15.25
C GLN A 453 -5.25 3.77 15.11
N ALA A 454 -5.81 4.01 13.92
CA ALA A 454 -6.89 4.96 13.71
C ALA A 454 -8.27 4.29 13.66
N GLY A 455 -8.33 2.97 13.88
CA GLY A 455 -9.55 2.18 13.79
C GLY A 455 -10.03 2.00 12.34
N LEU A 456 -9.11 2.08 11.36
CA LEU A 456 -9.43 1.91 9.94
C LEU A 456 -8.83 0.63 9.36
N LEU A 457 -9.62 -0.03 8.53
CA LEU A 457 -9.18 -1.12 7.66
C LEU A 457 -9.22 -0.62 6.22
N THR A 458 -8.07 -0.33 5.62
CA THR A 458 -7.96 0.07 4.22
C THR A 458 -7.66 -1.14 3.35
N ILE A 459 -8.56 -1.48 2.44
CA ILE A 459 -8.47 -2.61 1.51
C ILE A 459 -8.28 -2.05 0.11
N THR A 460 -7.13 -2.31 -0.50
CA THR A 460 -6.84 -2.00 -1.90
C THR A 460 -7.07 -3.26 -2.72
N ILE A 461 -8.03 -3.22 -3.63
CA ILE A 461 -8.48 -4.35 -4.45
C ILE A 461 -8.03 -4.07 -5.89
N PRO A 462 -6.93 -4.66 -6.37
CA PRO A 462 -6.46 -4.45 -7.73
C PRO A 462 -7.55 -4.79 -8.76
N THR A 463 -7.70 -3.94 -9.78
CA THR A 463 -8.63 -4.19 -10.89
C THR A 463 -8.13 -3.54 -12.17
N GLU A 464 -8.42 -4.16 -13.32
CA GLU A 464 -8.15 -3.59 -14.64
C GLU A 464 -9.33 -2.75 -15.16
N ASP A 465 -10.52 -2.93 -14.57
CA ASP A 465 -11.80 -2.37 -15.02
C ASP A 465 -12.78 -2.05 -13.86
N VAL A 466 -14.09 -2.09 -14.11
CA VAL A 466 -15.14 -1.77 -13.12
C VAL A 466 -15.63 -3.00 -12.33
N ALA A 467 -15.08 -4.18 -12.60
CA ALA A 467 -15.40 -5.40 -11.89
C ALA A 467 -14.62 -5.52 -10.57
N THR A 468 -15.31 -6.02 -9.56
CA THR A 468 -14.79 -6.33 -8.23
C THR A 468 -15.74 -7.29 -7.53
N HIS A 469 -15.23 -8.04 -6.58
CA HIS A 469 -16.02 -8.84 -5.65
C HIS A 469 -16.78 -7.96 -4.66
N THR A 470 -17.85 -8.51 -4.06
CA THR A 470 -18.43 -7.95 -2.85
C THR A 470 -17.71 -8.51 -1.63
N PHE A 471 -17.70 -7.73 -0.56
CA PHE A 471 -16.97 -8.06 0.65
C PHE A 471 -17.91 -8.06 1.85
N SER A 472 -17.51 -8.77 2.90
CA SER A 472 -18.14 -8.66 4.20
C SER A 472 -17.12 -8.65 5.32
N VAL A 473 -17.40 -7.89 6.36
CA VAL A 473 -16.57 -7.80 7.56
C VAL A 473 -17.45 -8.15 8.75
N SER A 474 -16.92 -8.97 9.66
CA SER A 474 -17.58 -9.27 10.94
C SER A 474 -16.60 -9.17 12.10
N ASN A 475 -17.11 -9.01 13.32
CA ASN A 475 -16.32 -9.29 14.52
C ASN A 475 -15.87 -10.76 14.54
N ILE A 476 -14.73 -11.02 15.20
CA ILE A 476 -14.30 -12.40 15.48
C ILE A 476 -15.13 -12.91 16.66
N GLN A 477 -15.80 -14.05 16.50
CA GLN A 477 -16.53 -14.69 17.59
C GLN A 477 -15.56 -15.11 18.70
N THR A 478 -15.74 -14.56 19.90
CA THR A 478 -15.19 -15.10 21.14
C THR A 478 -16.27 -15.92 21.83
N SER A 479 -15.90 -16.91 22.65
CA SER A 479 -16.82 -17.82 23.36
C SER A 479 -17.90 -17.14 24.23
N LYS A 480 -17.81 -15.82 24.45
CA LYS A 480 -18.76 -14.99 25.23
C LYS A 480 -19.59 -13.99 24.40
N ALA A 481 -19.53 -13.97 23.07
CA ALA A 481 -20.20 -12.95 22.24
C ALA A 481 -21.47 -13.46 21.53
N SER A 482 -22.51 -12.61 21.51
CA SER A 482 -23.74 -12.74 20.70
C SER A 482 -23.45 -12.72 19.19
N THR A 483 -24.47 -13.07 18.39
CA THR A 483 -24.43 -13.24 16.93
C THR A 483 -23.52 -12.22 16.22
N PRO A 484 -22.60 -12.67 15.35
CA PRO A 484 -21.63 -11.77 14.73
C PRO A 484 -22.32 -10.66 13.91
N VAL A 485 -21.91 -9.42 14.13
CA VAL A 485 -22.37 -8.28 13.31
C VAL A 485 -21.68 -8.40 11.96
N GLN A 486 -22.41 -8.90 10.95
CA GLN A 486 -21.90 -8.99 9.58
C GLN A 486 -22.30 -7.75 8.80
N HIS A 487 -21.32 -6.99 8.32
CA HIS A 487 -21.51 -5.86 7.43
C HIS A 487 -21.05 -6.23 6.03
N LYS A 488 -21.98 -6.28 5.07
CA LYS A 488 -21.68 -6.50 3.65
C LYS A 488 -21.50 -5.16 2.95
N PHE A 489 -20.53 -5.06 2.08
CA PHE A 489 -20.31 -3.88 1.27
C PHE A 489 -19.86 -4.22 -0.16
N ASP A 490 -20.10 -3.27 -1.05
CA ASP A 490 -19.82 -3.39 -2.48
C ASP A 490 -18.88 -2.24 -2.89
N PRO A 491 -17.59 -2.52 -3.11
CA PRO A 491 -16.62 -1.49 -3.49
C PRO A 491 -17.01 -0.72 -4.76
N SER A 492 -17.77 -1.36 -5.66
CA SER A 492 -18.19 -0.78 -6.93
C SER A 492 -19.50 0.01 -6.86
N LYS A 493 -20.11 0.15 -5.68
CA LYS A 493 -21.42 0.79 -5.54
C LYS A 493 -21.47 2.18 -6.18
N LYS A 494 -20.55 3.09 -5.85
CA LYS A 494 -20.53 4.46 -6.42
C LYS A 494 -20.38 4.48 -7.93
N VAL A 495 -19.56 3.58 -8.48
CA VAL A 495 -19.37 3.44 -9.93
C VAL A 495 -20.68 3.02 -10.59
N HIS A 496 -21.38 2.04 -10.03
CA HIS A 496 -22.63 1.55 -10.58
C HIS A 496 -23.81 2.50 -10.34
N ASP A 497 -23.83 3.25 -9.24
CA ASP A 497 -24.79 4.32 -8.99
C ASP A 497 -24.66 5.39 -10.10
N LYS A 498 -23.42 5.84 -10.37
CA LYS A 498 -23.12 6.79 -11.45
C LYS A 498 -23.50 6.27 -12.84
N LEU A 499 -23.26 4.98 -13.12
CA LEU A 499 -23.71 4.34 -14.36
C LEU A 499 -25.25 4.27 -14.44
N GLY A 500 -25.90 4.03 -13.29
CA GLY A 500 -27.35 3.96 -13.17
C GLY A 500 -28.05 5.30 -13.44
N GLU A 501 -27.37 6.44 -13.33
CA GLU A 501 -27.90 7.77 -13.68
C GLU A 501 -28.14 7.95 -15.19
N ILE A 502 -27.53 7.10 -16.04
CA ILE A 502 -27.66 7.17 -17.50
C ILE A 502 -28.95 6.48 -17.94
N LYS A 503 -30.02 7.26 -18.06
CA LYS A 503 -31.35 6.82 -18.48
C LYS A 503 -31.63 7.03 -19.96
N THR A 504 -30.92 7.96 -20.62
CA THR A 504 -31.16 8.30 -22.03
C THR A 504 -29.89 8.29 -22.88
N LYS A 505 -30.05 8.18 -24.20
CA LYS A 505 -28.93 8.23 -25.16
C LYS A 505 -28.21 9.59 -25.14
N GLU A 506 -28.94 10.68 -24.90
CA GLU A 506 -28.38 12.04 -24.83
C GLU A 506 -27.46 12.18 -23.61
N GLN A 507 -27.83 11.61 -22.47
CA GLN A 507 -26.99 11.60 -21.28
C GLN A 507 -25.68 10.86 -21.57
N LEU A 508 -25.74 9.68 -22.20
CA LEU A 508 -24.55 8.92 -22.58
C LEU A 508 -23.67 9.68 -23.57
N LYS A 509 -24.26 10.25 -24.63
CA LYS A 509 -23.57 11.00 -25.68
C LYS A 509 -22.84 12.24 -25.13
N ASN A 510 -23.43 12.91 -24.15
CA ASN A 510 -22.95 14.20 -23.68
C ASN A 510 -21.92 14.12 -22.54
N ILE A 511 -21.57 12.93 -22.05
CA ILE A 511 -20.55 12.75 -21.01
C ILE A 511 -19.24 13.41 -21.44
N THR A 512 -18.81 14.36 -20.60
CA THR A 512 -17.56 15.11 -20.77
C THR A 512 -16.63 14.77 -19.62
N LEU A 513 -15.37 14.49 -19.94
CA LEU A 513 -14.32 14.10 -19.02
C LEU A 513 -13.68 15.34 -18.37
N PRO A 514 -12.92 15.18 -17.27
CA PRO A 514 -12.21 16.29 -16.63
C PRO A 514 -11.23 17.04 -17.53
N ASP A 515 -10.72 16.39 -18.58
CA ASP A 515 -9.85 17.00 -19.60
C ASP A 515 -10.63 17.77 -20.70
N GLY A 516 -11.95 17.87 -20.58
CA GLY A 516 -12.84 18.52 -21.55
C GLY A 516 -13.22 17.65 -22.74
N THR A 517 -12.63 16.47 -22.90
CA THR A 517 -12.94 15.59 -24.03
C THR A 517 -14.22 14.77 -23.79
N LYS A 518 -14.87 14.29 -24.86
CA LYS A 518 -16.03 13.39 -24.73
C LYS A 518 -15.59 11.97 -24.37
N LEU A 519 -16.40 11.26 -23.60
CA LEU A 519 -16.20 9.82 -23.37
C LEU A 519 -16.45 9.03 -24.67
N VAL A 520 -17.59 9.29 -25.29
CA VAL A 520 -18.09 8.57 -26.47
C VAL A 520 -17.25 8.90 -27.70
N LYS A 521 -16.99 7.89 -28.54
CA LYS A 521 -16.31 8.05 -29.83
C LYS A 521 -17.11 8.97 -30.76
N PRO A 522 -16.46 9.87 -31.52
CA PRO A 522 -17.14 10.86 -32.34
C PRO A 522 -17.93 10.27 -33.53
N ASN A 523 -17.58 9.07 -33.97
CA ASN A 523 -18.10 8.42 -35.18
C ASN A 523 -19.21 7.38 -34.93
N LEU A 524 -19.80 7.34 -33.73
CA LEU A 524 -20.92 6.44 -33.43
C LEU A 524 -22.25 7.08 -33.83
N SER A 525 -23.11 6.30 -34.49
CA SER A 525 -24.46 6.70 -34.88
C SER A 525 -25.43 6.71 -33.70
N GLY A 526 -26.55 7.41 -33.86
CA GLY A 526 -27.59 7.52 -32.84
C GLY A 526 -28.13 6.15 -32.36
N PRO A 527 -28.49 5.22 -33.25
CA PRO A 527 -28.94 3.88 -32.88
C PRO A 527 -27.90 3.07 -32.09
N GLU A 528 -26.61 3.19 -32.42
CA GLU A 528 -25.54 2.48 -31.71
C GLU A 528 -25.41 2.97 -30.25
N ILE A 529 -25.50 4.29 -30.04
CA ILE A 529 -25.47 4.90 -28.70
C ILE A 529 -26.72 4.49 -27.90
N GLU A 530 -27.89 4.47 -28.54
CA GLU A 530 -29.15 4.06 -27.92
C GLU A 530 -29.14 2.58 -27.52
N GLY A 531 -28.65 1.70 -28.39
CA GLY A 531 -28.48 0.28 -28.09
C GLY A 531 -27.52 0.04 -26.93
N ALA A 532 -26.40 0.78 -26.88
CA ALA A 532 -25.45 0.71 -25.78
C ALA A 532 -26.06 1.18 -24.45
N GLN A 533 -26.84 2.27 -24.47
CA GLN A 533 -27.54 2.77 -23.28
C GLN A 533 -28.57 1.73 -22.76
N LYS A 534 -29.36 1.13 -23.65
CA LYS A 534 -30.33 0.09 -23.27
C LYS A 534 -29.64 -1.15 -22.69
N ALA A 535 -28.53 -1.59 -23.29
CA ALA A 535 -27.72 -2.69 -22.74
C ALA A 535 -27.15 -2.35 -21.36
N LEU A 536 -26.69 -1.11 -21.15
CA LEU A 536 -26.20 -0.66 -19.85
C LEU A 536 -27.32 -0.73 -18.80
N ALA A 537 -28.51 -0.24 -19.12
CA ALA A 537 -29.67 -0.31 -18.23
C ALA A 537 -30.03 -1.77 -17.87
N ALA A 538 -30.06 -2.68 -18.86
CA ALA A 538 -30.33 -4.09 -18.64
C ALA A 538 -29.27 -4.75 -17.73
N ALA A 539 -27.99 -4.41 -17.90
CA ALA A 539 -26.91 -4.89 -17.04
C ALA A 539 -27.06 -4.39 -15.59
N ILE A 540 -27.40 -3.10 -15.40
CA ILE A 540 -27.64 -2.53 -14.06
C ILE A 540 -28.83 -3.21 -13.39
N THR A 541 -29.92 -3.48 -14.12
CA THR A 541 -31.06 -4.25 -13.60
C THR A 541 -30.63 -5.66 -13.18
N ARG A 542 -29.87 -6.37 -14.02
CA ARG A 542 -29.36 -7.71 -13.68
C ARG A 542 -28.51 -7.68 -12.41
N ARG A 543 -27.63 -6.70 -12.27
CA ARG A 543 -26.81 -6.51 -11.07
C ARG A 543 -27.65 -6.32 -9.82
N ASN A 544 -28.68 -5.47 -9.89
CA ASN A 544 -29.58 -5.22 -8.77
C ASN A 544 -30.36 -6.47 -8.36
N ASN A 545 -30.78 -7.30 -9.33
CA ASN A 545 -31.44 -8.58 -9.07
C ASN A 545 -30.51 -9.60 -8.38
N ILE A 546 -29.20 -9.56 -8.67
CA ILE A 546 -28.20 -10.41 -7.97
C ILE A 546 -27.99 -9.91 -6.53
N LEU A 547 -27.91 -8.61 -6.31
CA LEU A 547 -27.72 -8.03 -4.98
C LEU A 547 -28.95 -8.13 -4.08
N ASN A 548 -30.16 -8.11 -4.67
CA ASN A 548 -31.45 -8.14 -3.97
C ASN A 548 -32.37 -9.26 -4.49
N PRO A 549 -32.08 -10.54 -4.18
CA PRO A 549 -32.85 -11.67 -4.70
C PRO A 549 -34.33 -11.70 -4.23
N SER A 550 -34.64 -10.98 -3.15
CA SER A 550 -35.94 -11.00 -2.46
C SER A 550 -36.97 -9.99 -3.00
N ALA A 551 -36.58 -9.09 -3.90
CA ALA A 551 -37.54 -8.25 -4.60
C ALA A 551 -38.39 -9.16 -5.50
N ARG A 552 -39.72 -9.20 -5.30
CA ARG A 552 -40.63 -9.96 -6.17
C ARG A 552 -40.29 -9.61 -7.62
N ALA A 553 -39.93 -10.62 -8.42
CA ALA A 553 -39.79 -10.46 -9.85
C ALA A 553 -41.10 -9.85 -10.36
N ASP A 554 -41.02 -8.70 -11.04
CA ASP A 554 -42.18 -8.09 -11.66
C ASP A 554 -42.76 -9.13 -12.64
N PRO A 555 -44.03 -9.57 -12.49
CA PRO A 555 -44.63 -10.52 -13.42
C PRO A 555 -44.70 -9.99 -14.86
N ASN A 556 -44.47 -8.68 -15.09
CA ASN A 556 -44.32 -8.07 -16.40
C ASN A 556 -42.86 -7.99 -16.91
N ASP A 557 -41.85 -8.50 -16.17
CA ASP A 557 -40.46 -8.61 -16.62
C ASP A 557 -40.31 -9.74 -17.66
N THR A 558 -41.02 -9.59 -18.77
CA THR A 558 -40.86 -10.45 -19.94
C THR A 558 -39.45 -10.21 -20.47
N PRO A 559 -38.63 -11.26 -20.71
CA PRO A 559 -37.29 -11.08 -21.23
C PRO A 559 -37.33 -10.49 -22.65
N VAL A 560 -37.30 -9.16 -22.75
CA VAL A 560 -37.18 -8.46 -24.03
C VAL A 560 -35.69 -8.33 -24.37
N ALA A 561 -35.32 -8.65 -25.61
CA ALA A 561 -33.95 -8.50 -26.07
C ALA A 561 -33.60 -7.01 -26.14
N HIS A 562 -32.65 -6.57 -25.32
CA HIS A 562 -32.14 -5.20 -25.31
C HIS A 562 -30.64 -5.20 -25.62
N GLY A 563 -30.24 -4.44 -26.63
CA GLY A 563 -28.83 -4.29 -26.98
C GLY A 563 -28.58 -3.86 -28.40
N TYR A 564 -27.30 -3.81 -28.74
CA TYR A 564 -26.80 -3.40 -30.05
C TYR A 564 -27.14 -4.46 -31.11
N ASN A 565 -27.89 -4.05 -32.15
CA ASN A 565 -28.39 -4.93 -33.21
C ASN A 565 -29.12 -6.19 -32.68
N ALA A 566 -29.99 -6.01 -31.67
CA ALA A 566 -30.67 -7.13 -31.03
C ALA A 566 -31.47 -8.03 -31.99
N GLU A 567 -32.00 -7.46 -33.08
CA GLU A 567 -32.69 -8.17 -34.16
C GLU A 567 -31.81 -9.25 -34.81
N LEU A 568 -30.52 -8.97 -35.04
CA LEU A 568 -29.58 -9.95 -35.64
C LEU A 568 -29.46 -11.21 -34.78
N ILE A 569 -29.41 -11.06 -33.45
CA ILE A 569 -29.30 -12.20 -32.52
C ILE A 569 -30.59 -13.04 -32.50
N THR A 570 -31.75 -12.41 -32.70
CA THR A 570 -33.04 -13.12 -32.72
C THR A 570 -33.27 -13.97 -33.98
N THR A 571 -32.52 -13.73 -35.05
CA THR A 571 -32.65 -14.48 -36.33
C THR A 571 -31.79 -15.75 -36.39
N ILE A 572 -30.92 -16.00 -35.41
CA ILE A 572 -29.97 -17.11 -35.41
C ILE A 572 -30.57 -18.33 -34.71
N ALA A 573 -30.45 -19.51 -35.34
CA ALA A 573 -30.98 -20.76 -34.81
C ALA A 573 -30.38 -21.10 -33.42
N PRO A 574 -31.18 -21.52 -32.41
CA PRO A 574 -30.69 -21.81 -31.06
C PRO A 574 -29.55 -22.85 -30.99
N SER A 575 -29.53 -23.82 -31.91
CA SER A 575 -28.49 -24.85 -32.02
C SER A 575 -27.11 -24.28 -32.40
N SER A 576 -27.06 -23.06 -32.94
CA SER A 576 -25.81 -22.36 -33.30
C SER A 576 -25.24 -21.51 -32.17
N ILE A 577 -25.91 -21.47 -31.00
CA ILE A 577 -25.46 -20.72 -29.83
C ILE A 577 -24.45 -21.55 -29.03
N LYS A 578 -23.18 -21.13 -29.09
CA LYS A 578 -22.11 -21.73 -28.27
C LYS A 578 -22.12 -21.12 -26.88
N THR A 579 -22.45 -21.92 -25.86
CA THR A 579 -22.34 -21.47 -24.46
C THR A 579 -20.88 -21.47 -24.03
N MET A 580 -20.42 -20.34 -23.51
CA MET A 580 -19.05 -20.08 -23.11
C MET A 580 -18.94 -20.00 -21.58
N PHE A 581 -17.79 -20.43 -21.06
CA PHE A 581 -17.41 -20.19 -19.67
C PHE A 581 -16.81 -18.79 -19.51
N TRP A 582 -16.87 -18.26 -18.29
CA TRP A 582 -16.32 -16.93 -17.97
C TRP A 582 -14.80 -16.87 -17.98
N SER A 583 -14.13 -18.01 -17.88
CA SER A 583 -12.69 -18.16 -18.08
C SER A 583 -12.24 -17.81 -19.49
N ALA A 584 -13.12 -17.94 -20.49
CA ALA A 584 -12.89 -17.49 -21.87
C ALA A 584 -13.17 -15.98 -22.07
N TRP A 585 -13.52 -15.22 -21.02
CA TRP A 585 -13.89 -13.81 -21.16
C TRP A 585 -12.75 -12.94 -21.69
N ARG A 586 -11.50 -13.18 -21.26
CA ARG A 586 -10.33 -12.44 -21.75
C ARG A 586 -10.12 -12.62 -23.26
N TRP A 587 -10.54 -13.76 -23.81
CA TRP A 587 -10.56 -13.96 -25.27
C TRP A 587 -11.57 -13.04 -25.96
N LEU A 588 -12.79 -12.92 -25.42
CA LEU A 588 -13.82 -12.02 -25.94
C LEU A 588 -13.36 -10.55 -25.91
N GLU A 589 -12.71 -10.11 -24.81
CA GLU A 589 -12.19 -8.75 -24.66
C GLU A 589 -11.26 -8.34 -25.82
N LYS A 590 -10.61 -9.30 -26.48
CA LYS A 590 -9.72 -9.04 -27.63
C LYS A 590 -10.37 -9.30 -28.99
N GLN A 591 -11.51 -9.99 -29.08
CA GLN A 591 -12.29 -10.11 -30.32
C GLN A 591 -13.17 -8.89 -30.60
N VAL A 592 -13.04 -7.84 -29.79
CA VAL A 592 -13.90 -6.65 -29.78
C VAL A 592 -14.18 -6.05 -31.17
N LYS A 593 -13.17 -5.99 -32.03
CA LYS A 593 -13.29 -5.42 -33.40
C LYS A 593 -14.08 -6.31 -34.38
N LYS A 594 -14.28 -7.58 -34.03
CA LYS A 594 -15.00 -8.57 -34.85
C LYS A 594 -16.43 -8.79 -34.38
N VAL A 595 -16.85 -8.12 -33.31
CA VAL A 595 -18.20 -8.24 -32.78
C VAL A 595 -19.16 -7.46 -33.65
N GLU A 596 -20.17 -8.16 -34.18
CA GLU A 596 -21.19 -7.59 -35.09
C GLU A 596 -22.46 -7.17 -34.33
N ALA A 597 -22.79 -7.89 -33.26
CA ALA A 597 -23.96 -7.63 -32.43
C ALA A 597 -23.77 -8.16 -31.01
N PHE A 598 -24.47 -7.57 -30.02
CA PHE A 598 -24.55 -8.14 -28.68
C PHE A 598 -25.87 -7.77 -27.97
N VAL A 599 -26.34 -8.64 -27.09
CA VAL A 599 -27.60 -8.47 -26.35
C VAL A 599 -27.45 -8.90 -24.90
N ILE A 600 -28.10 -8.16 -24.01
CA ILE A 600 -28.35 -8.58 -22.63
C ILE A 600 -29.83 -8.96 -22.51
N ARG A 601 -30.09 -10.24 -22.20
CA ARG A 601 -31.42 -10.80 -22.03
C ARG A 601 -31.52 -11.48 -20.66
N GLY A 602 -32.04 -10.75 -19.67
CA GLY A 602 -32.10 -11.22 -18.29
C GLY A 602 -30.71 -11.58 -17.75
N LYS A 603 -30.43 -12.87 -17.56
CA LYS A 603 -29.11 -13.36 -17.11
C LYS A 603 -28.13 -13.69 -18.24
N GLU A 604 -28.56 -13.64 -19.50
CA GLU A 604 -27.75 -14.03 -20.66
C GLU A 604 -27.08 -12.83 -21.31
N PHE A 605 -25.79 -12.95 -21.61
CA PHE A 605 -25.00 -12.02 -22.40
C PHE A 605 -24.61 -12.72 -23.71
N LEU A 606 -25.16 -12.27 -24.83
CA LEU A 606 -24.98 -12.88 -26.14
C LEU A 606 -24.14 -11.97 -27.04
N VAL A 607 -23.18 -12.54 -27.79
CA VAL A 607 -22.32 -11.83 -28.72
C VAL A 607 -22.25 -12.56 -30.05
N THR A 608 -22.44 -11.86 -31.15
CA THR A 608 -22.28 -12.38 -32.52
C THR A 608 -20.90 -12.01 -33.07
N ILE A 609 -20.16 -13.02 -33.54
CA ILE A 609 -18.88 -12.87 -34.23
C ILE A 609 -18.92 -13.75 -35.48
N GLY A 610 -18.96 -13.15 -36.66
CA GLY A 610 -19.29 -13.87 -37.89
C GLY A 610 -20.67 -14.54 -37.79
N GLN A 611 -20.81 -15.75 -38.32
CA GLN A 611 -22.07 -16.50 -38.29
C GLN A 611 -22.34 -17.26 -36.98
N LYS A 612 -21.62 -16.95 -35.88
CA LYS A 612 -21.72 -17.67 -34.60
C LYS A 612 -22.13 -16.74 -33.46
N VAL A 613 -22.99 -17.25 -32.58
CA VAL A 613 -23.39 -16.57 -31.35
C VAL A 613 -22.75 -17.26 -30.16
N TYR A 614 -22.12 -16.46 -29.31
CA TYR A 614 -21.49 -16.88 -28.07
C TYR A 614 -22.32 -16.38 -26.90
N LYS A 615 -22.62 -17.26 -25.94
CA LYS A 615 -23.47 -16.96 -24.78
C LYS A 615 -22.70 -17.11 -23.48
N TRP A 616 -22.72 -16.09 -22.63
CA TRP A 616 -22.29 -16.12 -21.23
C TRP A 616 -23.50 -15.95 -20.30
N VAL A 617 -23.46 -16.61 -19.13
CA VAL A 617 -24.52 -16.50 -18.12
C VAL A 617 -24.00 -15.71 -16.92
N MET A 618 -24.55 -14.52 -16.69
CA MET A 618 -24.15 -13.60 -15.61
C MET A 618 -24.84 -13.98 -14.29
N ASN A 619 -24.18 -14.76 -13.45
CA ASN A 619 -24.64 -15.19 -12.13
C ASN A 619 -24.08 -14.37 -10.97
N THR A 620 -22.93 -13.71 -11.16
CA THR A 620 -22.29 -12.88 -10.11
C THR A 620 -22.22 -11.41 -10.51
N VAL A 621 -22.08 -10.51 -9.52
CA VAL A 621 -21.89 -9.08 -9.78
C VAL A 621 -20.60 -8.80 -10.56
N THR A 622 -19.53 -9.58 -10.32
CA THR A 622 -18.26 -9.49 -11.05
C THR A 622 -18.45 -9.78 -12.54
N GLN A 623 -19.25 -10.79 -12.88
CA GLN A 623 -19.59 -11.15 -14.26
C GLN A 623 -20.40 -10.04 -14.96
N VAL A 624 -21.39 -9.47 -14.27
CA VAL A 624 -22.15 -8.33 -14.81
C VAL A 624 -21.25 -7.12 -15.03
N ALA A 625 -20.38 -6.80 -14.08
CA ALA A 625 -19.47 -5.67 -14.19
C ALA A 625 -18.45 -5.85 -15.32
N LYS A 626 -17.98 -7.08 -15.60
CA LYS A 626 -17.18 -7.40 -16.78
C LYS A 626 -17.94 -7.11 -18.08
N ALA A 627 -19.20 -7.52 -18.19
CA ALA A 627 -20.04 -7.19 -19.33
C ALA A 627 -20.24 -5.67 -19.50
N ILE A 628 -20.43 -4.93 -18.39
CA ILE A 628 -20.51 -3.47 -18.40
C ILE A 628 -19.19 -2.84 -18.88
N SER A 629 -18.05 -3.29 -18.37
CA SER A 629 -16.74 -2.78 -18.81
C SER A 629 -16.56 -2.97 -20.31
N TRP A 630 -16.85 -4.17 -20.81
CA TRP A 630 -16.76 -4.49 -22.22
C TRP A 630 -17.69 -3.62 -23.06
N LEU A 631 -18.94 -3.42 -22.61
CA LEU A 631 -19.91 -2.53 -23.25
C LEU A 631 -19.38 -1.10 -23.35
N LEU A 632 -18.88 -0.54 -22.24
CA LEU A 632 -18.32 0.81 -22.22
C LEU A 632 -17.12 0.93 -23.16
N SER A 633 -16.31 -0.12 -23.32
CA SER A 633 -15.19 -0.13 -24.26
C SER A 633 -15.62 -0.09 -25.74
N GLN A 634 -16.84 -0.49 -26.07
CA GLN A 634 -17.39 -0.35 -27.43
C GLN A 634 -17.59 1.11 -27.80
N ILE A 635 -18.07 1.90 -26.84
CA ILE A 635 -18.50 3.27 -27.07
C ILE A 635 -17.44 4.32 -26.69
N ALA A 636 -16.56 4.00 -25.74
CA ALA A 636 -15.56 4.94 -25.23
C ALA A 636 -14.32 5.02 -26.12
N GLN A 637 -13.72 6.20 -26.24
CA GLN A 637 -12.52 6.40 -27.05
C GLN A 637 -11.34 5.51 -26.62
N THR A 638 -11.11 5.37 -25.32
CA THR A 638 -10.10 4.47 -24.74
C THR A 638 -10.59 3.89 -23.41
N ALA A 639 -10.02 2.76 -22.97
CA ALA A 639 -10.28 2.21 -21.64
C ALA A 639 -9.86 3.17 -20.52
N GLU A 640 -8.79 3.96 -20.74
CA GLU A 640 -8.34 4.97 -19.78
C GLU A 640 -9.40 6.04 -19.54
N LYS A 641 -10.12 6.46 -20.59
CA LYS A 641 -11.19 7.46 -20.47
C LYS A 641 -12.38 6.98 -19.66
N ILE A 642 -12.68 5.67 -19.68
CA ILE A 642 -13.69 5.07 -18.80
C ILE A 642 -13.25 5.20 -17.34
N PHE A 643 -11.97 4.90 -17.06
CA PHE A 643 -11.41 5.04 -15.72
C PHE A 643 -11.35 6.51 -15.26
N GLN A 644 -10.96 7.45 -16.12
CA GLN A 644 -10.98 8.88 -15.81
C GLN A 644 -12.39 9.40 -15.50
N TRP A 645 -13.40 8.83 -16.14
CA TRP A 645 -14.79 9.19 -15.90
C TRP A 645 -15.34 8.59 -14.61
N LEU A 646 -15.15 7.29 -14.39
CA LEU A 646 -15.78 6.55 -13.29
C LEU A 646 -14.94 6.55 -12.01
N GLY A 647 -13.63 6.68 -12.14
CA GLY A 647 -12.68 6.72 -11.06
C GLY A 647 -12.56 8.11 -10.43
N PHE A 648 -12.17 8.12 -9.17
CA PHE A 648 -11.69 9.32 -8.53
C PHE A 648 -10.32 9.71 -9.11
N LEU A 649 -10.27 10.92 -9.66
CA LEU A 649 -9.03 11.58 -10.02
C LEU A 649 -8.74 12.66 -8.98
N PHE A 650 -7.53 12.61 -8.42
CA PHE A 650 -6.99 13.75 -7.70
C PHE A 650 -6.90 14.92 -8.68
N ASN A 651 -7.58 16.02 -8.36
CA ASN A 651 -7.53 17.22 -9.19
C ASN A 651 -6.17 17.91 -8.96
N TRP A 652 -5.12 17.35 -9.56
CA TRP A 652 -3.72 17.69 -9.31
C TRP A 652 -3.41 19.17 -9.58
N SER A 653 -4.11 19.80 -10.52
CA SER A 653 -3.99 21.23 -10.79
C SER A 653 -4.41 22.08 -9.59
N ASP A 654 -5.56 21.77 -8.98
CA ASP A 654 -6.01 22.48 -7.79
C ASP A 654 -5.16 22.14 -6.56
N ILE A 655 -4.70 20.89 -6.45
CA ILE A 655 -3.79 20.47 -5.37
C ILE A 655 -2.46 21.23 -5.48
N LYS A 656 -1.92 21.40 -6.70
CA LYS A 656 -0.72 22.21 -6.96
C LYS A 656 -0.93 23.66 -6.53
N THR A 657 -2.06 24.25 -6.90
CA THR A 657 -2.43 25.63 -6.53
C THR A 657 -2.50 25.78 -5.00
N THR A 658 -3.17 24.85 -4.31
CA THR A 658 -3.25 24.82 -2.84
C THR A 658 -1.88 24.67 -2.20
N LYS A 659 -1.03 23.79 -2.73
CA LYS A 659 0.35 23.59 -2.25
C LYS A 659 1.16 24.88 -2.38
N GLU A 660 1.11 25.54 -3.54
CA GLU A 660 1.81 26.80 -3.77
C GLU A 660 1.34 27.89 -2.80
N SER A 661 0.03 28.03 -2.59
CA SER A 661 -0.53 28.91 -1.55
C SER A 661 0.04 28.61 -0.16
N VAL A 662 0.09 27.33 0.24
CA VAL A 662 0.63 26.91 1.54
C VAL A 662 2.12 27.22 1.67
N THR A 663 2.90 26.92 0.63
CA THR A 663 4.34 27.21 0.59
C THR A 663 4.62 28.71 0.68
N ASN A 664 3.87 29.53 -0.07
CA ASN A 664 4.06 30.97 -0.12
C ASN A 664 3.71 31.63 1.22
N ILE A 665 2.58 31.24 1.84
CA ILE A 665 2.19 31.71 3.16
C ILE A 665 3.23 31.32 4.20
N ALA A 666 3.68 30.06 4.22
CA ALA A 666 4.69 29.60 5.17
C ALA A 666 6.01 30.37 5.04
N ASN A 667 6.51 30.59 3.82
CA ASN A 667 7.73 31.36 3.59
C ASN A 667 7.59 32.83 4.03
N ASP A 668 6.51 33.51 3.63
CA ASP A 668 6.24 34.90 4.01
C ASP A 668 6.14 35.04 5.54
N THR A 669 5.51 34.06 6.20
CA THR A 669 5.33 34.02 7.64
C THR A 669 6.63 33.77 8.39
N ILE A 670 7.45 32.81 7.95
CA ILE A 670 8.76 32.54 8.55
C ILE A 670 9.67 33.77 8.40
N ASP A 671 9.67 34.42 7.24
CA ASP A 671 10.46 35.64 6.98
C ASP A 671 10.12 36.76 7.96
N LYS A 672 8.83 37.04 8.17
CA LYS A 672 8.42 38.04 9.16
C LYS A 672 8.55 37.57 10.60
N GLY A 673 8.39 36.28 10.88
CA GLY A 673 8.59 35.69 12.19
C GLY A 673 10.01 35.92 12.70
N VAL A 674 11.02 35.68 11.87
CA VAL A 674 12.43 35.90 12.22
C VAL A 674 12.70 37.37 12.59
N GLU A 675 12.17 38.33 11.82
CA GLU A 675 12.27 39.76 12.12
C GLU A 675 11.65 40.10 13.49
N LYS A 676 10.44 39.58 13.75
CA LYS A 676 9.73 39.84 15.01
C LYS A 676 10.36 39.16 16.24
N ILE A 677 10.97 37.98 16.07
CA ILE A 677 11.74 37.31 17.13
C ILE A 677 12.95 38.18 17.52
N ALA A 678 13.63 38.78 16.54
CA ALA A 678 14.74 39.70 16.78
C ALA A 678 14.30 40.98 17.50
N ASP A 679 13.12 41.53 17.17
CA ASP A 679 12.55 42.68 17.88
C ASP A 679 12.19 42.36 19.34
N MET A 680 11.62 41.17 19.60
CA MET A 680 11.22 40.73 20.94
C MET A 680 12.42 40.54 21.87
N LYS A 681 13.56 40.09 21.34
CA LYS A 681 14.83 39.99 22.07
C LYS A 681 15.22 41.31 22.75
N ASN A 682 15.03 42.43 22.06
CA ASN A 682 15.41 43.76 22.58
C ASN A 682 14.54 44.23 23.76
N GLY A 683 13.39 43.59 24.02
CA GLY A 683 12.44 43.93 25.08
C GLY A 683 12.21 42.87 26.16
N VAL A 684 12.96 41.76 26.15
CA VAL A 684 12.67 40.54 26.94
C VAL A 684 12.55 40.78 28.45
N ASN A 685 13.40 41.63 29.04
CA ASN A 685 13.38 41.89 30.48
C ASN A 685 12.11 42.63 30.94
N GLY A 686 11.66 43.61 30.15
CA GLY A 686 10.41 44.32 30.39
C GLY A 686 9.19 43.44 30.14
N PHE A 687 9.28 42.52 29.18
CA PHE A 687 8.21 41.56 28.87
C PHE A 687 7.87 40.65 30.06
N PHE A 688 8.85 39.95 30.65
CA PHE A 688 8.58 39.03 31.78
C PHE A 688 8.13 39.75 33.05
N GLN A 689 8.64 40.96 33.32
CA GLN A 689 8.18 41.78 34.45
C GLN A 689 6.72 42.21 34.28
N ASN A 690 6.34 42.65 33.09
CA ASN A 690 4.96 43.04 32.81
C ASN A 690 4.02 41.83 32.82
N MET A 691 4.46 40.66 32.37
CA MET A 691 3.68 39.42 32.39
C MET A 691 3.37 38.99 33.82
N GLN A 692 4.34 39.10 34.73
CA GLN A 692 4.15 38.83 36.15
C GLN A 692 3.12 39.79 36.78
N ASN A 693 3.19 41.08 36.43
CA ASN A 693 2.23 42.09 36.90
C ASN A 693 0.81 41.83 36.37
N GLN A 694 0.67 41.50 35.08
CA GLN A 694 -0.63 41.22 34.47
C GLN A 694 -1.25 39.92 35.01
N LEU A 695 -0.45 38.89 35.23
CA LEU A 695 -0.92 37.64 35.85
C LEU A 695 -1.51 37.91 37.25
N ASN A 696 -0.79 38.67 38.08
CA ASN A 696 -1.25 39.04 39.43
C ASN A 696 -2.54 39.88 39.39
N LYS A 697 -2.69 40.75 38.39
CA LYS A 697 -3.85 41.62 38.23
C LYS A 697 -5.07 40.91 37.65
N HIS A 698 -4.88 39.93 36.76
CA HIS A 698 -5.94 39.42 35.90
C HIS A 698 -6.38 37.98 36.15
N ARG A 699 -5.65 37.18 36.93
CA ARG A 699 -6.00 35.78 37.27
C ARG A 699 -7.48 35.64 37.70
N PRO A 700 -8.23 34.65 37.16
CA PRO A 700 -9.57 34.30 37.64
C PRO A 700 -9.52 33.84 39.10
N ASN A 701 -10.39 34.38 39.96
CA ASN A 701 -10.47 33.96 41.37
C ASN A 701 -11.31 32.67 41.52
N GLU A 702 -11.23 32.05 42.70
CA GLU A 702 -11.90 30.76 42.99
C GLU A 702 -13.43 30.84 42.90
N SER A 703 -14.02 31.98 43.26
CA SER A 703 -15.46 32.24 43.09
C SER A 703 -15.91 32.35 41.63
N GLN A 704 -15.06 32.84 40.72
CA GLN A 704 -15.33 32.91 39.28
C GLN A 704 -15.27 31.53 38.62
N LEU A 705 -14.38 30.66 39.11
CA LEU A 705 -14.23 29.27 38.64
C LEU A 705 -15.36 28.34 39.14
N ASN A 706 -16.01 28.68 40.26
CA ASN A 706 -17.09 27.88 40.86
C ASN A 706 -18.46 28.03 40.17
N ASN A 707 -18.66 29.04 39.32
CA ASN A 707 -19.91 29.27 38.57
C ASN A 707 -19.93 28.61 37.18
N ASP A 708 -18.92 27.81 36.83
CA ASP A 708 -18.80 27.21 35.50
C ASP A 708 -19.29 25.75 35.48
N ASN A 709 -20.29 25.47 34.65
CA ASN A 709 -20.79 24.12 34.37
C ASN A 709 -19.98 23.40 33.26
N ALA A 710 -18.87 23.98 32.77
CA ALA A 710 -18.02 23.40 31.74
C ALA A 710 -17.43 22.05 32.15
N THR A 711 -17.83 21.01 31.43
CA THR A 711 -17.28 19.66 31.55
C THR A 711 -16.84 19.19 30.18
N ALA A 712 -15.55 18.92 30.00
CA ALA A 712 -15.05 18.22 28.84
C ALA A 712 -15.27 16.72 29.06
N ASN A 713 -15.95 16.02 28.15
CA ASN A 713 -16.10 14.57 28.23
C ASN A 713 -15.76 13.91 26.89
N ASP A 714 -15.28 12.67 26.97
CA ASP A 714 -14.95 11.88 25.79
C ASP A 714 -16.18 11.62 24.92
N SER A 715 -17.38 11.54 25.51
CA SER A 715 -18.62 11.25 24.78
C SER A 715 -19.08 12.39 23.85
N THR A 716 -18.72 13.65 24.12
CA THR A 716 -19.04 14.81 23.26
C THR A 716 -18.00 14.97 22.14
N ALA A 717 -16.70 14.77 22.42
CA ALA A 717 -15.68 14.68 21.36
C ALA A 717 -15.91 13.45 20.45
N ALA A 718 -16.38 12.34 21.00
CA ALA A 718 -16.78 11.12 20.29
C ALA A 718 -18.01 11.30 19.40
N LYS A 719 -19.08 11.88 19.96
CA LYS A 719 -20.34 12.15 19.24
C LYS A 719 -20.21 13.23 18.16
N GLU A 720 -19.25 14.14 18.29
CA GLU A 720 -19.03 15.21 17.30
C GLU A 720 -17.97 14.83 16.25
N SER A 721 -16.93 14.06 16.60
CA SER A 721 -15.99 13.47 15.62
C SER A 721 -16.65 12.41 14.71
N SER A 722 -17.77 11.82 15.15
CA SER A 722 -18.64 10.96 14.33
C SER A 722 -19.54 11.71 13.36
N LYS A 723 -19.68 13.04 13.47
CA LYS A 723 -20.32 13.89 12.44
C LYS A 723 -19.37 14.30 11.31
N GLY A 724 -18.07 14.01 11.43
CA GLY A 724 -17.03 14.31 10.44
C GLY A 724 -16.95 13.34 9.25
N ALA A 725 -18.08 13.01 8.62
CA ALA A 725 -18.13 12.14 7.44
C ALA A 725 -17.12 12.53 6.30
N PRO A 726 -16.80 13.82 6.04
CA PRO A 726 -15.81 14.20 5.03
C PRO A 726 -14.38 13.75 5.33
N VAL A 727 -13.97 13.72 6.61
CA VAL A 727 -12.61 13.34 7.05
C VAL A 727 -12.44 11.82 7.08
N ARG A 728 -13.54 11.06 7.09
CA ARG A 728 -13.53 9.58 7.01
C ARG A 728 -13.60 9.03 5.59
N SER A 729 -13.49 9.90 4.57
CA SER A 729 -13.48 9.48 3.17
C SER A 729 -12.14 8.90 2.76
N VAL A 730 -12.17 7.92 1.85
CA VAL A 730 -10.96 7.31 1.25
C VAL A 730 -10.05 8.39 0.66
N LYS A 731 -10.64 9.42 0.07
CA LYS A 731 -9.95 10.54 -0.59
C LYS A 731 -9.15 11.37 0.42
N ALA A 732 -9.78 11.75 1.54
CA ALA A 732 -9.14 12.58 2.56
C ALA A 732 -8.06 11.81 3.33
N ASN A 733 -8.24 10.49 3.53
CA ASN A 733 -7.32 9.65 4.29
C ASN A 733 -6.17 9.05 3.48
N TRP A 734 -6.11 9.29 2.16
CA TRP A 734 -5.06 8.71 1.32
C TRP A 734 -3.65 9.07 1.81
N VAL A 735 -3.43 10.33 2.20
CA VAL A 735 -2.14 10.77 2.75
C VAL A 735 -1.82 10.04 4.07
N MET A 736 -2.81 9.92 4.96
CA MET A 736 -2.65 9.21 6.24
C MET A 736 -2.29 7.75 6.03
N TYR A 737 -2.91 7.10 5.05
CA TYR A 737 -2.58 5.75 4.64
C TYR A 737 -1.12 5.64 4.18
N GLN A 738 -0.63 6.59 3.36
CA GLN A 738 0.76 6.57 2.91
C GLN A 738 1.74 6.76 4.08
N PHE A 739 1.35 7.49 5.13
CA PHE A 739 2.13 7.62 6.36
C PHE A 739 2.18 6.35 7.20
N ALA A 740 1.03 5.72 7.42
CA ALA A 740 0.93 4.52 8.26
C ALA A 740 1.43 3.26 7.56
N HIS A 741 1.17 3.12 6.26
CA HIS A 741 1.31 1.85 5.53
C HIS A 741 2.15 1.97 4.25
N GLY A 742 2.29 3.19 3.69
CA GLY A 742 3.09 3.47 2.49
C GLY A 742 4.53 3.91 2.76
N GLY A 743 4.89 4.10 4.03
CA GLY A 743 6.25 4.40 4.49
C GLY A 743 6.66 5.84 4.62
N ALA A 744 5.78 6.80 4.35
CA ALA A 744 6.13 8.20 4.53
C ALA A 744 6.51 8.52 5.99
N GLY A 745 5.90 7.85 6.97
CA GLY A 745 6.14 8.12 8.40
C GLY A 745 7.42 7.54 8.98
N SER A 746 7.99 6.51 8.35
CA SER A 746 9.15 5.79 8.90
C SER A 746 10.37 5.81 7.97
N ALA A 747 10.16 5.90 6.65
CA ALA A 747 11.20 5.72 5.62
C ALA A 747 11.59 7.04 4.89
N SER A 748 11.30 8.20 5.50
CA SER A 748 11.66 9.51 4.92
C SER A 748 13.11 9.87 5.20
N VAL A 749 13.83 10.37 4.18
CA VAL A 749 15.26 10.74 4.25
C VAL A 749 15.47 12.16 3.74
N ILE A 750 16.23 12.97 4.48
CA ILE A 750 16.69 14.31 4.03
C ILE A 750 18.11 14.17 3.47
N HIS A 751 18.33 14.67 2.25
CA HIS A 751 19.62 14.55 1.56
C HIS A 751 20.59 15.68 1.93
N ASN A 752 21.90 15.42 1.78
CA ASN A 752 22.97 16.43 1.93
C ASN A 752 23.01 17.11 3.31
N LEU A 753 22.83 16.33 4.36
CA LEU A 753 23.13 16.69 5.75
C LEU A 753 24.43 15.95 6.15
N SER A 754 25.60 16.43 5.70
CA SER A 754 26.89 15.80 6.03
C SER A 754 27.35 16.12 7.45
N GLU A 755 27.98 15.14 8.12
CA GLU A 755 28.60 15.25 9.45
C GLU A 755 29.71 16.33 9.52
N GLU A 756 30.42 16.57 8.41
CA GLU A 756 31.54 17.52 8.35
C GLU A 756 31.13 19.00 8.30
N GLY A 757 29.86 19.29 8.01
CA GLY A 757 29.34 20.65 7.91
C GLY A 757 28.89 21.27 9.23
N GLY A 758 29.13 20.58 10.35
CA GLY A 758 28.88 20.99 11.74
C GLY A 758 27.75 22.00 11.91
N PHE A 759 26.53 21.53 12.19
CA PHE A 759 25.45 22.40 12.66
C PHE A 759 25.79 22.91 14.08
N SER A 760 26.82 23.76 14.21
CA SER A 760 27.22 24.37 15.47
C SER A 760 26.35 25.59 15.72
N VAL A 761 25.58 25.57 16.80
CA VAL A 761 24.77 26.73 17.24
C VAL A 761 25.62 27.75 18.01
N GLY A 762 26.92 27.47 18.20
CA GLY A 762 27.86 28.31 18.93
C GLY A 762 27.65 28.31 20.46
N LEU A 763 26.96 27.30 21.00
CA LEU A 763 26.67 27.12 22.42
C LEU A 763 27.13 25.72 22.85
N THR A 764 27.82 25.58 23.98
CA THR A 764 28.31 24.28 24.47
C THR A 764 27.23 23.53 25.24
N ALA A 765 27.27 22.19 25.25
CA ALA A 765 26.33 21.35 25.99
C ALA A 765 26.35 21.64 27.51
N GLU A 766 27.52 22.02 28.04
CA GLU A 766 27.75 22.39 29.44
C GLU A 766 26.99 23.65 29.87
N GLN A 767 26.91 24.65 28.99
CA GLN A 767 26.14 25.88 29.21
C GLN A 767 24.64 25.59 29.30
N TRP A 768 24.16 24.61 28.52
CA TRP A 768 22.76 24.17 28.53
C TRP A 768 22.40 23.34 29.76
N GLU A 769 23.27 22.42 30.18
CA GLU A 769 23.03 21.55 31.34
C GLU A 769 22.92 22.34 32.65
N THR A 770 23.79 23.32 32.85
CA THR A 770 23.81 24.15 34.08
C THR A 770 22.51 24.94 34.26
N GLU A 771 22.04 25.61 33.21
CA GLU A 771 20.82 26.42 33.25
C GLU A 771 19.55 25.56 33.32
N ALA A 772 19.54 24.40 32.66
CA ALA A 772 18.41 23.46 32.65
C ALA A 772 18.22 22.70 33.98
N LEU A 773 19.27 22.46 34.76
CA LEU A 773 19.18 21.81 36.08
C LEU A 773 18.29 22.61 37.06
N SER A 774 18.31 23.94 36.99
CA SER A 774 17.49 24.81 37.85
C SER A 774 15.97 24.64 37.62
N ILE A 775 15.61 24.25 36.40
CA ILE A 775 14.24 24.01 35.95
C ILE A 775 13.76 22.63 36.44
N ARG A 776 14.62 21.61 36.34
CA ARG A 776 14.35 20.23 36.74
C ARG A 776 13.81 20.14 38.17
N THR A 777 14.48 20.77 39.13
CA THR A 777 14.10 20.72 40.56
C THR A 777 12.74 21.39 40.83
N SER A 778 12.42 22.44 40.08
CA SER A 778 11.13 23.15 40.20
C SER A 778 9.96 22.33 39.63
N PHE A 779 10.22 21.51 38.60
CA PHE A 779 9.21 20.68 37.94
C PHE A 779 9.00 19.31 38.59
N GLU A 780 10.07 18.62 39.03
CA GLU A 780 9.97 17.30 39.69
C GLU A 780 9.01 17.34 40.90
N LYS A 781 9.13 18.38 41.73
CA LYS A 781 8.25 18.62 42.89
C LYS A 781 6.78 18.85 42.50
N THR A 782 6.52 19.39 41.31
CA THR A 782 5.17 19.75 40.86
C THR A 782 4.47 18.57 40.16
N VAL A 783 5.21 17.83 39.33
CA VAL A 783 4.68 16.70 38.55
C VAL A 783 4.41 15.48 39.45
N GLY A 784 5.27 15.23 40.45
CA GLY A 784 5.15 14.09 41.37
C GLY A 784 3.87 14.12 42.24
N ASP A 785 3.60 15.23 42.91
CA ASP A 785 2.54 15.29 43.95
C ASP A 785 1.14 15.55 43.38
N LYS A 786 1.04 16.34 42.30
CA LYS A 786 -0.25 16.83 41.75
C LYS A 786 -0.69 16.12 40.47
N GLY A 787 0.26 15.79 39.60
CA GLY A 787 0.00 15.07 38.34
C GLY A 787 -0.51 13.64 38.57
N SER A 788 0.03 12.95 39.57
CA SER A 788 -0.38 11.59 39.96
C SER A 788 -1.81 11.53 40.51
N THR A 789 -2.20 12.51 41.35
CA THR A 789 -3.56 12.66 41.89
C THR A 789 -4.58 12.92 40.78
N PHE A 790 -4.21 13.74 39.78
CA PHE A 790 -5.06 14.02 38.63
C PHE A 790 -5.21 12.83 37.68
N ALA A 791 -4.12 12.12 37.36
CA ALA A 791 -4.14 10.93 36.49
C ALA A 791 -5.06 9.83 37.05
N LYS A 792 -5.06 9.64 38.38
CA LYS A 792 -5.99 8.75 39.08
C LYS A 792 -7.45 9.21 38.94
N GLY A 793 -7.73 10.50 39.09
CA GLY A 793 -9.07 11.07 38.93
C GLY A 793 -9.66 10.91 37.52
N TYR A 794 -8.88 11.18 36.47
CA TYR A 794 -9.32 11.05 35.07
C TYR A 794 -9.63 9.58 34.67
N GLN A 795 -8.83 8.62 35.17
CA GLN A 795 -9.08 7.19 34.93
C GLN A 795 -10.23 6.64 35.77
N GLN A 796 -10.40 7.10 37.02
CA GLN A 796 -11.44 6.60 37.94
C GLN A 796 -12.81 7.25 37.73
N GLN A 797 -12.89 8.45 37.12
CA GLN A 797 -14.16 9.15 36.85
C GLN A 797 -14.44 9.31 35.36
N LYS A 798 -15.18 8.36 34.77
CA LYS A 798 -15.99 8.48 33.53
C LYS A 798 -15.37 9.18 32.29
N ARG A 799 -14.04 9.38 32.23
CA ARG A 799 -13.35 10.13 31.16
C ARG A 799 -13.93 11.53 30.93
N SER A 800 -14.09 12.27 32.03
CA SER A 800 -14.58 13.65 32.01
C SER A 800 -13.77 14.53 32.95
N VAL A 801 -13.43 15.76 32.54
CA VAL A 801 -12.73 16.72 33.39
C VAL A 801 -13.48 18.03 33.46
N LYS A 802 -13.71 18.53 34.69
CA LYS A 802 -14.23 19.88 34.92
C LYS A 802 -13.08 20.88 34.85
N THR A 803 -13.33 22.03 34.24
CA THR A 803 -12.35 23.12 34.10
C THR A 803 -11.73 23.54 35.44
N LYS A 804 -12.53 23.60 36.50
CA LYS A 804 -12.06 23.97 37.84
C LYS A 804 -11.04 22.97 38.42
N ASP A 805 -11.22 21.67 38.18
CA ASP A 805 -10.38 20.61 38.76
C ASP A 805 -9.01 20.55 38.05
N ALA A 806 -8.98 20.91 36.76
CA ALA A 806 -7.75 21.10 36.00
C ALA A 806 -6.97 22.36 36.46
N MET A 807 -7.68 23.48 36.65
CA MET A 807 -7.07 24.76 37.03
C MET A 807 -6.62 24.83 38.49
N ALA A 808 -7.26 24.10 39.41
CA ALA A 808 -6.87 24.02 40.82
C ALA A 808 -5.47 23.42 41.03
N GLN A 809 -4.95 22.68 40.05
CA GLN A 809 -3.61 22.08 40.10
C GLN A 809 -2.49 23.11 39.96
N ILE A 810 -2.75 24.27 39.34
CA ILE A 810 -1.76 25.32 39.05
C ILE A 810 -2.00 26.54 39.96
N THR A 811 -1.21 26.67 41.03
CA THR A 811 -1.31 27.79 41.98
C THR A 811 -0.68 29.08 41.41
N SER A 812 -1.10 30.24 41.92
CA SER A 812 -0.47 31.53 41.53
C SER A 812 1.02 31.54 41.88
N GLN A 813 1.37 30.99 43.05
CA GLN A 813 2.74 30.88 43.54
C GLN A 813 3.63 30.02 42.63
N LEU A 814 3.06 28.96 42.03
CA LEU A 814 3.73 28.12 41.04
C LEU A 814 4.05 28.93 39.77
N LEU A 815 3.06 29.62 39.20
CA LEU A 815 3.26 30.43 38.00
C LEU A 815 4.27 31.56 38.22
N THR A 816 4.21 32.23 39.37
CA THR A 816 5.16 33.30 39.71
C THR A 816 6.58 32.78 39.87
N SER A 817 6.77 31.61 40.50
CA SER A 817 8.08 30.96 40.66
C SER A 817 8.66 30.53 39.31
N ILE A 818 7.79 30.01 38.44
CA ILE A 818 8.13 29.60 37.10
C ILE A 818 8.52 30.80 36.21
N ILE A 819 7.77 31.90 36.26
CA ILE A 819 8.07 33.13 35.51
C ILE A 819 9.42 33.71 35.94
N ALA A 820 9.76 33.63 37.24
CA ALA A 820 11.05 34.09 37.75
C ALA A 820 12.22 33.21 37.26
N ALA A 821 12.04 31.89 37.16
CA ALA A 821 13.02 30.98 36.57
C ALA A 821 13.20 31.25 35.06
N LEU A 822 12.11 31.44 34.33
CA LEU A 822 12.11 31.76 32.90
C LEU A 822 12.84 33.06 32.55
N LYS A 823 12.71 34.10 33.39
CA LYS A 823 13.35 35.40 33.14
C LYS A 823 14.88 35.29 33.02
N LYS A 824 15.50 34.36 33.75
CA LYS A 824 16.96 34.11 33.68
C LYS A 824 17.38 33.44 32.37
N LEU A 825 16.53 32.58 31.81
CA LEU A 825 16.78 31.78 30.61
C LEU A 825 16.33 32.42 29.29
N ALA A 826 15.34 33.31 29.33
CA ALA A 826 14.72 33.84 28.12
C ALA A 826 15.69 34.59 27.21
N GLY A 827 16.68 35.29 27.77
CA GLY A 827 17.75 35.91 26.97
C GLY A 827 18.57 34.87 26.19
N PHE A 828 18.92 33.76 26.85
CA PHE A 828 19.71 32.66 26.28
C PHE A 828 18.93 31.88 25.20
N VAL A 829 17.64 31.60 25.43
CA VAL A 829 16.76 30.90 24.48
C VAL A 829 16.44 31.75 23.25
N LEU A 830 16.26 33.07 23.41
CA LEU A 830 16.01 33.98 22.27
C LEU A 830 17.27 34.18 21.41
N ASP A 831 18.47 34.18 22.01
CA ASP A 831 19.75 34.22 21.29
C ASP A 831 20.02 32.94 20.48
N GLY A 832 19.71 31.78 21.04
CA GLY A 832 19.74 30.51 20.32
C GLY A 832 18.64 30.42 19.25
N GLY A 833 17.44 30.87 19.57
CA GLY A 833 16.24 30.77 18.73
C GLY A 833 16.33 31.53 17.41
N ALA A 834 16.85 32.77 17.40
CA ALA A 834 17.01 33.53 16.17
C ALA A 834 18.06 32.92 15.22
N LYS A 835 19.16 32.39 15.78
CA LYS A 835 20.20 31.66 15.02
C LYS A 835 19.67 30.34 14.47
N LEU A 836 18.89 29.60 15.26
CA LEU A 836 18.23 28.36 14.84
C LEU A 836 17.19 28.61 13.75
N ALA A 837 16.36 29.65 13.87
CA ALA A 837 15.34 29.99 12.88
C ALA A 837 15.95 30.38 11.51
N THR A 838 17.09 31.07 11.51
CA THR A 838 17.81 31.43 10.27
C THR A 838 18.38 30.18 9.59
N LYS A 839 19.06 29.31 10.35
CA LYS A 839 19.59 28.03 9.82
C LYS A 839 18.48 27.06 9.41
N PHE A 840 17.34 27.09 10.09
CA PHE A 840 16.17 26.29 9.76
C PHE A 840 15.65 26.60 8.35
N LYS A 841 15.58 27.88 7.97
CA LYS A 841 15.16 28.31 6.63
C LYS A 841 16.04 27.71 5.52
N GLU A 842 17.34 27.56 5.77
CA GLU A 842 18.26 26.90 4.82
C GLU A 842 17.94 25.41 4.68
N VAL A 843 17.60 24.73 5.78
CA VAL A 843 17.30 23.29 5.77
C VAL A 843 15.94 22.98 5.15
N ILE A 844 14.90 23.80 5.38
CA ILE A 844 13.56 23.48 4.84
C ILE A 844 13.45 23.55 3.32
N ASN A 845 14.39 24.22 2.68
CA ASN A 845 14.48 24.31 1.23
C ASN A 845 15.41 23.24 0.62
N LYS A 846 15.97 22.32 1.43
CA LYS A 846 16.76 21.19 0.93
C LYS A 846 15.88 20.05 0.38
N PRO A 847 16.39 19.26 -0.59
CA PRO A 847 15.71 18.07 -1.09
C PRO A 847 15.44 17.02 0.00
N ILE A 848 14.25 16.42 -0.04
CA ILE A 848 13.80 15.31 0.80
C ILE A 848 13.26 14.18 -0.08
N THR A 849 13.44 12.94 0.34
CA THR A 849 12.80 11.76 -0.25
C THR A 849 11.87 11.12 0.76
N ILE A 850 10.59 11.12 0.40
CA ILE A 850 9.48 10.42 1.03
C ILE A 850 9.01 9.31 0.08
N PRO A 851 9.00 8.03 0.51
CA PRO A 851 8.48 6.93 -0.29
C PRO A 851 7.06 7.22 -0.78
N VAL A 852 6.77 6.84 -2.02
CA VAL A 852 5.53 7.14 -2.75
C VAL A 852 5.32 8.63 -3.06
N ILE A 853 5.31 9.50 -2.04
CA ILE A 853 4.97 10.93 -2.16
C ILE A 853 5.95 11.67 -3.08
N THR A 854 7.25 11.37 -3.04
CA THR A 854 8.26 12.04 -3.89
C THR A 854 8.04 11.77 -5.36
N ALA A 855 7.79 10.51 -5.72
CA ALA A 855 7.56 10.13 -7.10
C ALA A 855 6.24 10.71 -7.63
N VAL A 856 5.17 10.66 -6.81
CA VAL A 856 3.89 11.31 -7.14
C VAL A 856 4.07 12.82 -7.33
N TYR A 857 4.84 13.49 -6.45
CA TYR A 857 5.13 14.92 -6.55
C TYR A 857 5.88 15.26 -7.86
N LYS A 858 6.96 14.52 -8.16
CA LYS A 858 7.74 14.69 -9.39
C LYS A 858 6.88 14.50 -10.64
N GLN A 859 6.02 13.50 -10.63
CA GLN A 859 5.19 13.14 -11.77
C GLN A 859 4.04 14.14 -12.01
N PHE A 860 3.37 14.62 -10.96
CA PHE A 860 2.10 15.35 -11.10
C PHE A 860 2.12 16.81 -10.67
N ILE A 861 3.11 17.25 -9.89
CA ILE A 861 3.11 18.60 -9.27
C ILE A 861 4.27 19.45 -9.79
N SER A 862 5.50 18.95 -9.69
CA SER A 862 6.70 19.76 -9.92
C SER A 862 7.23 19.74 -11.35
N GLY A 863 6.68 18.89 -12.23
CA GLY A 863 7.23 18.72 -13.58
C GLY A 863 8.64 18.10 -13.59
N GLY A 864 8.95 17.28 -12.58
CA GLY A 864 10.22 16.56 -12.45
C GLY A 864 11.22 17.14 -11.44
N HIS A 865 10.99 18.34 -10.89
CA HIS A 865 11.89 18.92 -9.88
C HIS A 865 11.83 18.17 -8.53
N ASP A 866 12.95 18.16 -7.82
CA ASP A 866 13.08 17.52 -6.51
C ASP A 866 12.11 18.11 -5.47
N LEU A 867 11.62 17.24 -4.59
CA LEU A 867 10.75 17.61 -3.49
C LEU A 867 11.61 18.25 -2.39
N THR A 868 11.37 19.51 -2.04
CA THR A 868 12.00 20.12 -0.86
C THR A 868 11.21 19.76 0.42
N PHE A 869 11.80 19.95 1.60
CA PHE A 869 11.09 19.69 2.85
C PHE A 869 9.85 20.56 3.02
N LEU A 870 9.90 21.85 2.68
CA LEU A 870 8.72 22.72 2.72
C LEU A 870 7.68 22.33 1.67
N ASP A 871 8.11 21.95 0.46
CA ASP A 871 7.20 21.44 -0.57
C ASP A 871 6.49 20.17 -0.12
N ALA A 872 7.19 19.30 0.60
CA ALA A 872 6.62 18.09 1.17
C ALA A 872 5.48 18.40 2.14
N ILE A 873 5.72 19.22 3.17
CA ILE A 873 4.69 19.54 4.16
C ILE A 873 3.50 20.24 3.47
N SER A 874 3.80 21.18 2.57
CA SER A 874 2.79 21.92 1.81
C SER A 874 1.93 21.00 0.95
N PHE A 875 2.56 20.04 0.26
CA PHE A 875 1.86 19.09 -0.61
C PHE A 875 0.99 18.10 0.18
N LEU A 876 1.50 17.61 1.31
CA LEU A 876 0.78 16.67 2.19
C LEU A 876 -0.49 17.28 2.78
N VAL A 877 -0.45 18.55 3.18
CA VAL A 877 -1.61 19.29 3.67
C VAL A 877 -2.54 19.70 2.53
N ALA A 878 -1.99 20.01 1.34
CA ALA A 878 -2.77 20.49 0.20
C ALA A 878 -3.76 19.46 -0.35
N ILE A 879 -3.42 18.17 -0.37
CA ILE A 879 -4.30 17.11 -0.89
C ILE A 879 -5.65 17.08 -0.14
N PRO A 880 -5.69 16.80 1.18
CA PRO A 880 -6.94 16.78 1.94
C PRO A 880 -7.58 18.17 2.05
N THR A 881 -6.81 19.26 2.10
CA THR A 881 -7.35 20.64 2.10
C THR A 881 -8.17 20.91 0.84
N THR A 882 -7.65 20.55 -0.33
CA THR A 882 -8.34 20.73 -1.62
C THR A 882 -9.61 19.91 -1.70
N ILE A 883 -9.57 18.65 -1.22
CA ILE A 883 -10.73 17.75 -1.21
C ILE A 883 -11.82 18.30 -0.29
N ILE A 884 -11.47 18.65 0.95
CA ILE A 884 -12.42 19.17 1.95
C ILE A 884 -13.00 20.51 1.50
N TRP A 885 -12.19 21.42 0.95
CA TRP A 885 -12.66 22.70 0.40
C TRP A 885 -13.78 22.51 -0.62
N LYS A 886 -13.57 21.59 -1.57
CA LYS A 886 -14.56 21.29 -2.62
C LYS A 886 -15.82 20.62 -2.08
N LEU A 887 -15.69 19.78 -1.05
CA LEU A 887 -16.82 19.16 -0.38
C LEU A 887 -17.68 20.19 0.37
N ILE A 888 -17.06 21.20 1.00
CA ILE A 888 -17.79 22.24 1.75
C ILE A 888 -18.49 23.24 0.82
N LYS A 889 -17.83 23.67 -0.26
CA LYS A 889 -18.38 24.74 -1.12
C LYS A 889 -19.52 24.26 -2.06
N ASN A 890 -19.85 22.96 -2.08
CA ASN A 890 -20.95 22.33 -2.85
C ASN A 890 -20.98 22.58 -4.37
N ASN A 891 -20.09 23.40 -4.92
CA ASN A 891 -20.00 23.79 -6.33
C ASN A 891 -18.63 23.44 -6.96
N GLY A 892 -17.74 22.77 -6.22
CA GLY A 892 -16.44 22.32 -6.72
C GLY A 892 -15.42 23.42 -6.99
N THR A 893 -15.65 24.65 -6.49
CA THR A 893 -14.72 25.79 -6.64
C THR A 893 -13.32 25.47 -6.14
N SER A 894 -12.29 25.91 -6.89
CA SER A 894 -10.89 25.74 -6.51
C SER A 894 -10.55 26.56 -5.27
N PRO A 895 -9.62 26.09 -4.41
CA PRO A 895 -9.10 26.88 -3.30
C PRO A 895 -8.42 28.18 -3.79
N PRO A 896 -8.39 29.24 -2.95
CA PRO A 896 -7.74 30.51 -3.31
C PRO A 896 -6.23 30.37 -3.52
N MET A 897 -5.69 31.12 -4.50
CA MET A 897 -4.26 31.22 -4.79
C MET A 897 -3.64 32.43 -4.07
N PHE A 898 -2.60 32.22 -3.26
CA PHE A 898 -1.81 33.27 -2.61
C PHE A 898 -0.41 33.33 -3.23
N LYS A 899 -0.03 34.48 -3.78
CA LYS A 899 1.28 34.66 -4.47
C LYS A 899 2.37 35.04 -3.46
N PRO A 900 3.66 34.82 -3.79
CA PRO A 900 4.76 35.24 -2.94
C PRO A 900 4.69 36.75 -2.60
N GLY A 901 4.83 37.08 -1.31
CA GLY A 901 4.79 38.46 -0.82
C GLY A 901 3.39 39.01 -0.54
N ASP A 902 2.30 38.35 -0.95
CA ASP A 902 0.93 38.76 -0.63
C ASP A 902 0.71 38.77 0.89
N PHE A 903 1.22 37.74 1.57
CA PHE A 903 1.05 37.59 3.01
C PHE A 903 2.04 38.46 3.78
N LYS A 904 3.27 38.63 3.27
CA LYS A 904 4.26 39.55 3.86
C LYS A 904 3.74 40.99 3.98
N LYS A 905 2.99 41.49 2.98
CA LYS A 905 2.33 42.81 3.03
C LYS A 905 1.28 42.88 4.14
N LEU A 906 0.50 41.81 4.29
CA LEU A 906 -0.54 41.67 5.31
C LEU A 906 0.07 41.67 6.73
N LEU A 907 1.18 40.96 6.92
CA LEU A 907 1.95 40.92 8.18
C LEU A 907 2.66 42.25 8.51
N GLY A 908 3.01 43.05 7.50
CA GLY A 908 3.65 44.35 7.69
C GLY A 908 2.82 45.35 8.50
N GLY A 909 1.50 45.16 8.57
CA GLY A 909 0.58 45.97 9.38
C GLY A 909 0.55 45.62 10.87
N LEU A 910 1.17 44.50 11.30
CA LEU A 910 1.22 44.12 12.71
C LEU A 910 2.23 45.00 13.47
N LYS A 911 1.76 45.81 14.43
CA LYS A 911 2.59 46.66 15.29
C LYS A 911 3.67 45.83 16.02
N ASN A 912 4.87 46.41 16.21
CA ASN A 912 5.99 45.74 16.91
C ASN A 912 5.67 45.52 18.39
N PRO A 913 5.81 44.30 18.92
CA PRO A 913 5.44 43.99 20.30
C PRO A 913 6.59 44.26 21.26
N THR A 914 7.03 45.51 21.39
CA THR A 914 8.07 45.88 22.37
C THR A 914 7.50 46.11 23.78
N THR A 915 6.17 46.28 23.91
CA THR A 915 5.49 46.53 25.20
C THR A 915 4.15 45.77 25.28
N MET A 916 3.78 45.24 26.45
CA MET A 916 2.47 44.62 26.73
C MET A 916 1.29 45.63 26.76
N GLN A 917 1.41 46.80 26.13
CA GLN A 917 0.33 47.78 26.04
C GLN A 917 -0.75 47.30 25.06
N GLU A 918 -1.99 47.29 25.52
CA GLU A 918 -3.15 46.86 24.74
C GLU A 918 -3.60 47.94 23.74
N MET A 919 -3.83 47.55 22.49
CA MET A 919 -5.16 47.70 21.87
C MET A 919 -6.23 48.59 22.55
N PRO A 920 -6.34 49.92 22.40
CA PRO A 920 -7.56 50.59 22.84
C PRO A 920 -8.76 50.03 22.06
N VAL A 921 -9.80 49.60 22.78
CA VAL A 921 -10.96 48.85 22.25
C VAL A 921 -11.67 49.56 21.09
N ARG A 922 -11.60 50.90 21.02
CA ARG A 922 -12.15 51.71 19.91
C ARG A 922 -11.47 51.47 18.57
N GLU A 923 -10.21 51.03 18.54
CA GLU A 923 -9.49 50.70 17.29
C GLU A 923 -9.86 49.30 16.75
N MET A 924 -10.67 48.52 17.47
CA MET A 924 -11.01 47.13 17.10
C MET A 924 -12.22 46.99 16.14
N THR A 925 -12.85 48.09 15.73
CA THR A 925 -14.03 48.08 14.85
C THR A 925 -13.71 48.11 13.35
N ASP A 926 -12.49 48.45 12.95
CA ASP A 926 -12.05 48.47 11.56
C ASP A 926 -11.56 47.07 11.13
N LYS A 927 -12.43 46.30 10.46
CA LYS A 927 -12.11 44.92 10.02
C LYS A 927 -11.57 44.89 8.59
N PRO A 928 -10.33 44.40 8.35
CA PRO A 928 -9.90 44.05 7.00
C PRO A 928 -10.73 42.87 6.46
N ASN A 929 -11.03 42.87 5.15
CA ASN A 929 -11.76 41.77 4.51
C ASN A 929 -10.85 40.55 4.32
N LEU A 930 -10.78 39.69 5.34
CA LEU A 930 -9.92 38.50 5.39
C LEU A 930 -10.69 37.19 5.16
N LEU A 931 -11.97 37.27 4.77
CA LEU A 931 -12.85 36.11 4.69
C LEU A 931 -12.27 34.94 3.86
N PRO A 932 -11.69 35.16 2.65
CA PRO A 932 -11.13 34.06 1.86
C PRO A 932 -9.89 33.41 2.51
N TYR A 933 -9.06 34.20 3.19
CA TYR A 933 -7.90 33.70 3.92
C TYR A 933 -8.32 32.92 5.16
N ASN A 934 -9.24 33.45 5.97
CA ASN A 934 -9.70 32.80 7.19
C ASN A 934 -10.37 31.45 6.89
N GLU A 935 -11.17 31.37 5.82
CA GLU A 935 -11.76 30.10 5.38
C GLU A 935 -10.67 29.08 4.98
N PHE A 936 -9.67 29.51 4.20
CA PHE A 936 -8.57 28.65 3.75
C PHE A 936 -7.69 28.16 4.90
N ALA A 937 -7.25 29.08 5.75
CA ALA A 937 -6.41 28.82 6.91
C ALA A 937 -7.08 27.84 7.89
N ASN A 938 -8.40 27.95 8.07
CA ASN A 938 -9.11 27.04 8.97
C ASN A 938 -9.25 25.63 8.43
N ILE A 939 -9.49 25.46 7.13
CA ILE A 939 -9.51 24.12 6.52
C ILE A 939 -8.12 23.48 6.63
N VAL A 940 -7.05 24.24 6.38
CA VAL A 940 -5.66 23.78 6.60
C VAL A 940 -5.44 23.36 8.05
N ASN A 941 -5.89 24.15 9.03
CA ASN A 941 -5.75 23.84 10.45
C ASN A 941 -6.51 22.57 10.86
N VAL A 942 -7.70 22.32 10.30
CA VAL A 942 -8.49 21.10 10.54
C VAL A 942 -7.75 19.87 10.03
N VAL A 943 -7.23 19.97 8.80
CA VAL A 943 -6.47 18.91 8.15
C VAL A 943 -5.22 18.57 8.97
N ALA A 944 -4.46 19.59 9.36
CA ALA A 944 -3.26 19.42 10.15
C ALA A 944 -3.55 18.90 11.57
N GLY A 945 -4.64 19.35 12.19
CA GLY A 945 -5.12 18.83 13.48
C GLY A 945 -5.51 17.35 13.42
N ALA A 946 -6.21 16.94 12.37
CA ALA A 946 -6.52 15.53 12.12
C ALA A 946 -5.24 14.70 11.93
N PHE A 947 -4.22 15.26 11.25
CA PHE A 947 -2.90 14.65 11.13
C PHE A 947 -2.23 14.46 12.49
N GLY A 948 -2.25 15.47 13.36
CA GLY A 948 -1.68 15.37 14.71
C GLY A 948 -2.38 14.33 15.59
N ILE A 949 -3.71 14.22 15.52
CA ILE A 949 -4.49 13.19 16.25
C ILE A 949 -4.15 11.78 15.75
N PHE A 950 -4.18 11.59 14.42
CA PHE A 950 -3.73 10.34 13.78
C PHE A 950 -2.31 10.02 14.21
N ALA A 951 -1.48 11.07 14.33
CA ALA A 951 -0.10 10.87 14.62
C ALA A 951 0.19 10.49 16.08
N GLY A 952 -0.52 11.07 17.03
CA GLY A 952 -0.50 10.65 18.43
C GLY A 952 -0.92 9.19 18.61
N ALA A 953 -1.88 8.71 17.81
CA ALA A 953 -2.34 7.32 17.86
C ALA A 953 -1.30 6.31 17.35
N ILE A 954 -0.52 6.67 16.32
CA ILE A 954 0.50 5.78 15.73
C ILE A 954 1.85 5.87 16.47
N SER A 955 2.26 7.07 16.91
CA SER A 955 3.53 7.31 17.62
C SER A 955 3.56 6.77 19.03
N SER A 956 2.40 6.50 19.63
CA SER A 956 2.30 5.87 20.95
C SER A 956 2.62 4.38 20.80
N PRO A 957 3.79 3.88 21.26
CA PRO A 957 4.04 2.46 21.33
C PRO A 957 3.31 1.94 22.57
N VAL A 958 1.98 2.02 22.59
CA VAL A 958 1.22 1.03 23.33
C VAL A 958 1.29 -0.18 22.43
N SER A 959 2.39 -0.91 22.58
CA SER A 959 2.36 -2.33 22.33
C SER A 959 1.21 -2.85 23.20
N LEU A 960 0.05 -3.09 22.58
CA LEU A 960 -0.96 -3.98 23.13
C LEU A 960 -0.48 -5.45 23.08
N THR A 961 0.80 -5.66 22.76
CA THR A 961 1.49 -6.94 22.85
C THR A 961 2.09 -7.15 24.24
N GLU A 962 2.58 -6.11 24.93
CA GLU A 962 3.06 -6.18 26.32
C GLU A 962 2.88 -4.82 27.06
N PRO A 963 2.01 -4.75 28.09
CA PRO A 963 1.97 -3.60 29.00
C PRO A 963 3.21 -3.60 29.92
N PRO A 964 3.83 -2.44 30.20
CA PRO A 964 4.77 -2.30 31.32
C PRO A 964 4.11 -2.79 32.62
N ALA A 965 4.85 -3.44 33.53
CA ALA A 965 4.32 -4.10 34.75
C ALA A 965 3.34 -3.26 35.60
N VAL A 966 3.45 -1.93 35.59
CA VAL A 966 2.54 -1.01 36.29
C VAL A 966 1.09 -1.05 35.73
N PHE A 967 0.90 -1.49 34.48
CA PHE A 967 -0.40 -1.60 33.83
C PHE A 967 -1.09 -2.96 34.03
N ALA A 968 -0.36 -4.01 34.45
CA ALA A 968 -0.93 -5.34 34.68
C ALA A 968 -1.89 -5.37 35.88
N GLU A 969 -1.62 -4.58 36.92
CA GLU A 969 -2.52 -4.41 38.07
C GLU A 969 -3.83 -3.66 37.72
N TRP A 970 -3.86 -2.89 36.63
CA TRP A 970 -5.00 -2.00 36.30
C TRP A 970 -6.00 -2.61 35.33
N TYR A 971 -5.61 -3.62 34.56
CA TYR A 971 -6.45 -4.19 33.49
C TYR A 971 -6.83 -5.66 33.68
N GLY A 972 -6.25 -6.35 34.66
CA GLY A 972 -6.75 -7.63 35.14
C GLY A 972 -7.08 -8.66 34.07
N ASP A 973 -6.18 -8.92 33.11
CA ASP A 973 -6.08 -10.22 32.42
C ASP A 973 -4.84 -10.30 31.50
N GLU A 974 -4.18 -11.46 31.45
CA GLU A 974 -2.97 -11.76 30.67
C GLU A 974 -3.25 -12.32 29.25
N SER A 975 -4.50 -12.33 28.79
CA SER A 975 -4.92 -13.09 27.61
C SER A 975 -5.00 -12.27 26.30
N PHE A 976 -3.88 -11.68 25.83
CA PHE A 976 -3.82 -11.04 24.50
C PHE A 976 -2.57 -11.37 23.67
N ALA A 977 -1.98 -12.55 23.85
CA ALA A 977 -1.00 -13.07 22.89
C ALA A 977 -1.70 -13.54 21.60
N LEU A 978 -2.08 -12.59 20.74
CA LEU A 978 -2.43 -12.86 19.34
C LEU A 978 -1.20 -12.59 18.50
N VAL A 979 -0.85 -13.53 17.63
CA VAL A 979 0.30 -13.46 16.72
C VAL A 979 0.36 -12.06 16.09
N PRO A 980 1.43 -11.28 16.31
CA PRO A 980 1.57 -9.96 15.73
C PRO A 980 1.50 -10.12 14.22
N PRO A 981 0.63 -9.38 13.53
CA PRO A 981 0.43 -9.66 12.12
C PRO A 981 1.71 -9.21 11.38
N ASP A 982 2.19 -10.00 10.41
CA ASP A 982 3.47 -9.83 9.70
C ASP A 982 3.71 -8.40 9.14
N LYS A 983 4.97 -7.99 9.04
CA LYS A 983 5.40 -6.61 8.70
C LYS A 983 4.77 -6.05 7.40
N PRO A 984 4.30 -4.77 7.37
CA PRO A 984 3.82 -4.11 6.13
C PRO A 984 4.94 -3.97 5.08
N LEU A 985 4.57 -3.79 3.79
CA LEU A 985 5.49 -3.68 2.65
C LEU A 985 6.70 -2.75 2.91
N ILE A 986 6.48 -1.66 3.66
CA ILE A 986 7.53 -0.70 3.94
C ILE A 986 8.61 -1.20 4.89
N GLU A 987 8.25 -1.90 5.97
CA GLU A 987 9.23 -2.40 6.94
C GLU A 987 10.19 -3.41 6.30
N LEU A 988 9.74 -4.09 5.26
CA LEU A 988 10.56 -5.00 4.46
C LEU A 988 11.45 -4.24 3.48
N ALA A 989 10.91 -3.24 2.79
CA ALA A 989 11.69 -2.39 1.90
C ALA A 989 12.82 -1.66 2.67
N MET A 990 12.58 -1.27 3.92
CA MET A 990 13.60 -0.75 4.83
C MET A 990 14.66 -1.78 5.16
N ALA A 991 14.28 -3.03 5.50
CA ALA A 991 15.22 -4.10 5.75
C ALA A 991 16.09 -4.42 4.51
N GLU A 992 15.56 -4.23 3.31
CA GLU A 992 16.28 -4.38 2.05
C GLU A 992 17.20 -3.19 1.73
N GLY A 993 16.81 -1.96 2.09
CA GLY A 993 17.47 -0.71 1.68
C GLY A 993 18.28 0.05 2.73
N VAL A 994 18.64 -0.55 3.88
CA VAL A 994 19.52 0.13 4.86
C VAL A 994 20.88 0.40 4.21
N THR A 995 21.10 1.67 3.86
CA THR A 995 22.38 2.21 3.38
C THR A 995 22.99 3.02 4.50
N ASP A 996 24.27 2.75 4.80
CA ASP A 996 25.06 3.50 5.78
C ASP A 996 25.08 5.00 5.42
N GLY A 997 24.79 5.86 6.40
CA GLY A 997 24.90 7.32 6.27
C GLY A 997 23.61 8.14 6.08
N ASN A 998 22.43 7.51 5.98
CA ASN A 998 21.15 8.22 5.80
C ASN A 998 20.44 8.55 7.13
N VAL A 999 19.98 9.80 7.30
CA VAL A 999 19.19 10.23 8.46
C VAL A 999 17.70 10.00 8.23
N TRP A 1000 17.20 8.88 8.73
CA TRP A 1000 15.78 8.53 8.74
C TRP A 1000 14.98 9.43 9.69
N LYS A 1001 13.81 9.88 9.24
CA LYS A 1001 12.92 10.72 10.04
C LYS A 1001 11.79 9.91 10.65
N SER A 1002 11.63 10.04 11.96
CA SER A 1002 10.50 9.46 12.69
C SER A 1002 9.23 10.24 12.38
N PHE A 1003 8.11 9.61 12.69
CA PHE A 1003 6.82 10.22 12.50
C PHE A 1003 6.59 11.47 13.38
N ASP A 1004 7.22 11.56 14.55
CA ASP A 1004 7.21 12.75 15.42
C ASP A 1004 7.82 14.00 14.75
N PHE A 1005 8.79 13.80 13.85
CA PHE A 1005 9.37 14.88 13.06
C PHE A 1005 8.32 15.50 12.13
N TRP A 1006 7.49 14.67 11.49
CA TRP A 1006 6.42 15.13 10.61
C TRP A 1006 5.31 15.85 11.36
N VAL A 1007 4.98 15.39 12.58
CA VAL A 1007 4.04 16.12 13.46
C VAL A 1007 4.56 17.51 13.76
N SER A 1008 5.83 17.63 14.12
CA SER A 1008 6.47 18.91 14.44
C SER A 1008 6.52 19.82 13.21
N ALA A 1009 6.77 19.24 12.02
CA ALA A 1009 6.75 19.94 10.74
C ALA A 1009 5.38 20.49 10.35
N ILE A 1010 4.32 19.71 10.56
CA ILE A 1010 2.94 20.12 10.32
C ILE A 1010 2.48 21.13 11.37
N GLY A 1011 2.92 20.97 12.63
CA GLY A 1011 2.73 21.95 13.70
C GLY A 1011 3.25 23.33 13.33
N LEU A 1012 4.45 23.40 12.74
CA LEU A 1012 4.99 24.66 12.21
C LEU A 1012 4.09 25.28 11.13
N VAL A 1013 3.59 24.47 10.18
CA VAL A 1013 2.67 24.97 9.16
C VAL A 1013 1.41 25.52 9.80
N VAL A 1014 0.82 24.83 10.77
CA VAL A 1014 -0.33 25.34 11.55
C VAL A 1014 -0.03 26.70 12.16
N SER A 1015 1.13 26.86 12.81
CA SER A 1015 1.55 28.14 13.39
C SER A 1015 1.71 29.24 12.33
N CYS A 1016 2.07 28.89 11.08
CA CYS A 1016 2.13 29.86 9.98
C CYS A 1016 0.75 30.38 9.55
N PHE A 1017 -0.32 29.60 9.73
CA PHE A 1017 -1.70 29.96 9.36
C PHE A 1017 -2.49 30.63 10.48
N LYS A 1018 -2.03 30.53 11.72
CA LYS A 1018 -2.75 31.03 12.89
C LYS A 1018 -2.43 32.48 13.26
N VAL A 1019 -2.00 33.29 12.29
CA VAL A 1019 -1.69 34.70 12.54
C VAL A 1019 -2.94 35.44 13.07
N PRO A 1020 -2.85 36.18 14.19
CA PRO A 1020 -3.97 36.94 14.74
C PRO A 1020 -4.19 38.23 13.94
N LEU A 1021 -4.80 38.11 12.76
CA LEU A 1021 -5.03 39.24 11.86
C LEU A 1021 -6.29 40.05 12.21
N GLU A 1022 -7.26 39.45 12.90
CA GLU A 1022 -8.47 40.15 13.34
C GLU A 1022 -8.25 40.87 14.67
N PRO A 1023 -8.78 42.09 14.84
CA PRO A 1023 -8.69 42.82 16.10
C PRO A 1023 -9.59 42.18 17.17
N LEU A 1024 -8.97 41.53 18.16
CA LEU A 1024 -9.64 40.91 19.32
C LEU A 1024 -9.13 41.51 20.65
N PRO A 1025 -9.84 41.31 21.77
CA PRO A 1025 -9.32 41.66 23.09
C PRO A 1025 -7.92 41.07 23.31
N ALA A 1026 -7.02 41.85 23.92
CA ALA A 1026 -5.62 41.51 24.13
C ALA A 1026 -4.80 41.26 22.84
N GLN A 1027 -5.09 41.99 21.76
CA GLN A 1027 -4.47 41.79 20.44
C GLN A 1027 -2.93 41.75 20.46
N THR A 1028 -2.29 42.69 21.16
CA THR A 1028 -0.83 42.72 21.31
C THR A 1028 -0.30 41.42 21.92
N LEU A 1029 -1.01 40.86 22.91
CA LEU A 1029 -0.64 39.59 23.56
C LEU A 1029 -0.83 38.39 22.64
N ARG A 1030 -1.85 38.40 21.77
CA ARG A 1030 -2.05 37.35 20.76
C ARG A 1030 -0.92 37.33 19.75
N VAL A 1031 -0.47 38.50 19.30
CA VAL A 1031 0.68 38.62 18.37
C VAL A 1031 1.94 38.08 19.03
N ILE A 1032 2.19 38.42 20.30
CA ILE A 1032 3.34 37.88 21.06
C ILE A 1032 3.23 36.36 21.22
N SER A 1033 2.07 35.86 21.64
CA SER A 1033 1.82 34.43 21.81
C SER A 1033 2.10 33.66 20.52
N TRP A 1034 1.61 34.19 19.38
CA TRP A 1034 1.86 33.64 18.06
C TRP A 1034 3.35 33.63 17.68
N ILE A 1035 4.09 34.72 17.92
CA ILE A 1035 5.55 34.79 17.67
C ILE A 1035 6.28 33.72 18.51
N VAL A 1036 5.92 33.58 19.79
CA VAL A 1036 6.52 32.59 20.68
C VAL A 1036 6.20 31.16 20.22
N SER A 1037 4.97 30.87 19.80
CA SER A 1037 4.59 29.57 19.24
C SER A 1037 5.35 29.25 17.95
N LEU A 1038 5.44 30.20 17.03
CA LEU A 1038 6.20 30.03 15.78
C LEU A 1038 7.68 29.77 16.07
N ALA A 1039 8.27 30.49 17.03
CA ALA A 1039 9.64 30.25 17.48
C ALA A 1039 9.81 28.87 18.12
N ALA A 1040 8.87 28.44 18.95
CA ALA A 1040 8.88 27.14 19.62
C ALA A 1040 8.88 26.00 18.60
N ASP A 1041 7.96 26.02 17.64
CA ASP A 1041 7.84 24.98 16.60
C ASP A 1041 9.09 24.95 15.71
N THR A 1042 9.60 26.13 15.34
CA THR A 1042 10.80 26.27 14.52
C THR A 1042 12.03 25.70 15.24
N VAL A 1043 12.22 26.06 16.51
CA VAL A 1043 13.35 25.58 17.33
C VAL A 1043 13.23 24.09 17.61
N GLY A 1044 12.04 23.60 18.01
CA GLY A 1044 11.79 22.20 18.29
C GLY A 1044 12.06 21.30 17.08
N LEU A 1045 11.61 21.72 15.90
CA LEU A 1045 11.86 21.01 14.64
C LEU A 1045 13.34 21.08 14.23
N SER A 1046 13.98 22.23 14.40
CA SER A 1046 15.42 22.38 14.17
C SER A 1046 16.24 21.42 15.03
N LEU A 1047 15.91 21.32 16.32
CA LEU A 1047 16.58 20.40 17.25
C LEU A 1047 16.34 18.93 16.88
N GLN A 1048 15.18 18.57 16.32
CA GLN A 1048 14.93 17.22 15.79
C GLN A 1048 15.70 16.90 14.50
N ILE A 1049 16.06 17.92 13.72
CA ILE A 1049 16.92 17.74 12.55
C ILE A 1049 18.36 17.46 13.02
N ILE A 1050 18.82 18.22 14.02
CA ILE A 1050 20.18 18.16 14.60
C ILE A 1050 20.38 16.88 15.45
N SER A 1051 19.33 16.37 16.10
CA SER A 1051 19.41 15.27 17.06
C SER A 1051 19.82 13.90 16.48
N SER A 1052 19.95 13.79 15.17
CA SER A 1052 20.53 12.62 14.51
C SER A 1052 22.03 12.46 14.72
N ILE A 1053 22.74 13.47 15.26
CA ILE A 1053 24.22 13.50 15.32
C ILE A 1053 24.82 13.52 16.74
N ALA A 1054 24.04 13.67 17.83
CA ALA A 1054 24.52 13.41 19.21
C ALA A 1054 23.34 13.25 20.19
N GLN A 1055 22.88 12.01 20.37
CA GLN A 1055 21.50 11.75 20.82
C GLN A 1055 21.14 12.25 22.22
N ASN A 1056 22.03 12.19 23.21
CA ASN A 1056 21.61 12.38 24.61
C ASN A 1056 21.55 13.87 25.01
N ALA A 1057 22.57 14.66 24.70
CA ALA A 1057 22.59 16.11 24.99
C ALA A 1057 21.49 16.86 24.22
N VAL A 1058 21.26 16.51 22.95
CA VAL A 1058 20.22 17.19 22.14
C VAL A 1058 18.81 16.81 22.59
N LYS A 1059 18.55 15.56 23.01
CA LYS A 1059 17.26 15.15 23.59
C LYS A 1059 16.96 15.94 24.88
N PHE A 1060 17.97 16.13 25.72
CA PHE A 1060 17.87 16.94 26.94
C PHE A 1060 17.54 18.41 26.61
N VAL A 1061 18.31 19.05 25.73
CA VAL A 1061 18.10 20.44 25.31
C VAL A 1061 16.72 20.65 24.71
N LYS A 1062 16.26 19.73 23.85
CA LYS A 1062 14.92 19.79 23.26
C LYS A 1062 13.83 19.73 24.31
N ALA A 1063 13.88 18.74 25.21
CA ALA A 1063 12.90 18.59 26.28
C ALA A 1063 12.75 19.87 27.11
N VAL A 1064 13.89 20.45 27.51
CA VAL A 1064 13.92 21.68 28.30
C VAL A 1064 13.36 22.87 27.51
N THR A 1065 13.74 23.00 26.25
CA THR A 1065 13.30 24.10 25.37
C THR A 1065 11.79 24.03 25.11
N ASP A 1066 11.24 22.85 24.84
CA ASP A 1066 9.81 22.64 24.66
C ASP A 1066 9.02 23.04 25.92
N ALA A 1067 9.49 22.63 27.11
CA ALA A 1067 8.87 22.99 28.38
C ALA A 1067 8.85 24.50 28.63
N ILE A 1068 9.96 25.19 28.32
CA ILE A 1068 10.09 26.65 28.45
C ILE A 1068 9.09 27.36 27.54
N PHE A 1069 9.07 27.01 26.25
CA PHE A 1069 8.18 27.66 25.28
C PHE A 1069 6.71 27.42 25.61
N GLN A 1070 6.34 26.17 25.91
CA GLN A 1070 4.96 25.81 26.23
C GLN A 1070 4.42 26.57 27.45
N LEU A 1071 5.31 26.89 28.38
CA LEU A 1071 5.00 27.59 29.60
C LEU A 1071 4.84 29.10 29.41
N VAL A 1072 5.68 29.71 28.58
CA VAL A 1072 5.50 31.11 28.16
C VAL A 1072 4.16 31.26 27.43
N ILE A 1073 3.87 30.36 26.49
CA ILE A 1073 2.59 30.31 25.76
C ILE A 1073 1.43 30.16 26.75
N TYR A 1074 1.53 29.24 27.70
CA TYR A 1074 0.50 29.02 28.73
C TYR A 1074 0.17 30.32 29.49
N VAL A 1075 1.18 31.02 30.01
CA VAL A 1075 0.96 32.23 30.81
C VAL A 1075 0.32 33.34 29.98
N ILE A 1076 0.82 33.59 28.76
CA ILE A 1076 0.27 34.62 27.88
C ILE A 1076 -1.19 34.32 27.55
N GLU A 1077 -1.49 33.08 27.14
CA GLU A 1077 -2.85 32.69 26.77
C GLU A 1077 -3.81 32.73 27.95
N VAL A 1078 -3.41 32.30 29.15
CA VAL A 1078 -4.27 32.42 30.34
C VAL A 1078 -4.61 33.88 30.66
N ILE A 1079 -3.64 34.81 30.49
CA ILE A 1079 -3.90 36.24 30.64
C ILE A 1079 -4.87 36.73 29.56
N ILE A 1080 -4.69 36.31 28.30
CA ILE A 1080 -5.61 36.63 27.19
C ILE A 1080 -7.04 36.19 27.53
N ARG A 1081 -7.23 34.93 27.97
CA ARG A 1081 -8.56 34.40 28.32
C ARG A 1081 -9.17 35.13 29.52
N ALA A 1082 -8.36 35.51 30.49
CA ALA A 1082 -8.83 36.32 31.61
C ALA A 1082 -9.31 37.72 31.17
N ILE A 1083 -8.63 38.34 30.19
CA ILE A 1083 -9.05 39.63 29.61
C ILE A 1083 -10.34 39.46 28.80
N GLU A 1084 -10.48 38.39 28.02
CA GLU A 1084 -11.72 38.07 27.28
C GLU A 1084 -12.93 37.98 28.24
N VAL A 1085 -12.78 37.24 29.34
CA VAL A 1085 -13.83 37.07 30.36
C VAL A 1085 -14.18 38.39 31.05
N LYS A 1086 -13.22 39.30 31.24
CA LYS A 1086 -13.45 40.60 31.87
C LYS A 1086 -13.98 41.67 30.90
N THR A 1087 -13.83 41.47 29.60
CA THR A 1087 -14.30 42.42 28.58
C THR A 1087 -15.84 42.43 28.53
N PRO A 1088 -16.52 43.59 28.58
CA PRO A 1088 -17.98 43.66 28.46
C PRO A 1088 -18.50 43.21 27.09
N LYS A 1089 -19.69 42.58 27.02
CA LYS A 1089 -20.34 42.19 25.75
C LYS A 1089 -20.61 43.38 24.81
N SER A 1090 -20.80 44.59 25.34
CA SER A 1090 -20.97 45.81 24.52
C SER A 1090 -19.72 46.16 23.71
N LEU A 1091 -18.54 45.74 24.18
CA LEU A 1091 -17.24 45.99 23.57
C LEU A 1091 -16.69 44.76 22.84
N PHE A 1092 -17.15 43.56 23.21
CA PHE A 1092 -16.90 42.31 22.51
C PHE A 1092 -18.21 41.54 22.28
N PRO A 1093 -18.97 41.87 21.21
CA PRO A 1093 -20.29 41.29 20.97
C PRO A 1093 -20.31 39.77 20.84
N GLN A 1094 -19.17 39.17 20.47
CA GLN A 1094 -19.00 37.73 20.23
C GLN A 1094 -18.43 36.98 21.44
N LYS A 1095 -18.45 37.61 22.62
CA LYS A 1095 -17.95 37.04 23.87
C LYS A 1095 -18.66 35.74 24.25
N ASP A 1096 -17.84 34.72 24.53
CA ASP A 1096 -18.27 33.44 25.08
C ASP A 1096 -17.32 32.99 26.19
N ASP A 1097 -17.78 33.14 27.44
CA ASP A 1097 -16.99 32.86 28.65
C ASP A 1097 -16.69 31.37 28.80
N LEU A 1098 -17.62 30.50 28.38
CA LEU A 1098 -17.47 29.04 28.45
C LEU A 1098 -16.24 28.58 27.67
N TRP A 1099 -16.02 29.09 26.46
CA TRP A 1099 -14.84 28.73 25.66
C TRP A 1099 -13.55 29.28 26.22
N SER A 1100 -13.60 30.46 26.83
CA SER A 1100 -12.42 31.06 27.47
C SER A 1100 -11.97 30.21 28.65
N TYR A 1101 -12.91 29.63 29.40
CA TYR A 1101 -12.63 28.68 30.48
C TYR A 1101 -12.12 27.32 29.98
N LEU A 1102 -12.76 26.75 28.94
CA LEU A 1102 -12.30 25.50 28.33
C LEU A 1102 -10.89 25.60 27.73
N ASP A 1103 -10.52 26.75 27.15
CA ASP A 1103 -9.16 27.03 26.66
C ASP A 1103 -8.14 27.01 27.79
N MET A 1104 -8.45 27.64 28.93
CA MET A 1104 -7.56 27.64 30.10
C MET A 1104 -7.33 26.21 30.63
N ALA A 1105 -8.36 25.35 30.63
CA ALA A 1105 -8.20 23.93 30.97
C ALA A 1105 -7.32 23.18 29.96
N GLN A 1106 -7.55 23.39 28.66
CA GLN A 1106 -6.79 22.78 27.59
C GLN A 1106 -5.29 23.15 27.64
N LEU A 1107 -5.00 24.44 27.83
CA LEU A 1107 -3.64 24.96 27.99
C LEU A 1107 -2.95 24.33 29.20
N THR A 1108 -3.69 24.09 30.28
CA THR A 1108 -3.18 23.44 31.49
C THR A 1108 -2.76 21.99 31.20
N PHE A 1109 -3.56 21.23 30.44
CA PHE A 1109 -3.19 19.88 30.03
C PHE A 1109 -1.96 19.85 29.14
N LYS A 1110 -1.90 20.74 28.14
CA LYS A 1110 -0.74 20.83 27.24
C LYS A 1110 0.54 21.15 28.01
N LEU A 1111 0.48 22.07 28.97
CA LEU A 1111 1.62 22.38 29.83
C LEU A 1111 2.07 21.15 30.64
N VAL A 1112 1.14 20.47 31.32
CA VAL A 1112 1.46 19.28 32.13
C VAL A 1112 2.01 18.15 31.25
N GLN A 1113 1.50 17.98 30.03
CA GLN A 1113 1.96 17.00 29.06
C GLN A 1113 3.42 17.23 28.66
N VAL A 1114 3.76 18.44 28.21
CA VAL A 1114 5.11 18.79 27.76
C VAL A 1114 6.11 18.72 28.91
N CYS A 1115 5.72 19.18 30.11
CA CYS A 1115 6.55 19.07 31.31
C CYS A 1115 6.78 17.60 31.69
N SER A 1116 5.74 16.76 31.65
CA SER A 1116 5.86 15.32 31.94
C SER A 1116 6.76 14.61 30.92
N ALA A 1117 6.65 14.94 29.63
CA ALA A 1117 7.54 14.42 28.59
C ALA A 1117 9.01 14.82 28.82
N SER A 1118 9.21 16.03 29.35
CA SER A 1118 10.54 16.53 29.72
C SER A 1118 11.11 15.76 30.90
N VAL A 1119 10.31 15.55 31.96
CA VAL A 1119 10.69 14.74 33.12
C VAL A 1119 11.02 13.30 32.71
N GLU A 1120 10.21 12.66 31.85
CA GLU A 1120 10.49 11.31 31.33
C GLU A 1120 11.84 11.21 30.60
N THR A 1121 12.23 12.28 29.91
CA THR A 1121 13.49 12.35 29.15
C THR A 1121 14.69 12.61 30.06
N VAL A 1122 14.52 13.42 31.10
CA VAL A 1122 15.60 13.96 31.94
C VAL A 1122 15.86 13.11 33.20
N VAL A 1123 14.86 12.38 33.69
CA VAL A 1123 14.96 11.62 34.94
C VAL A 1123 15.38 10.17 34.70
N ASN A 1124 16.43 9.75 35.43
CA ASN A 1124 16.93 8.37 35.40
C ASN A 1124 16.23 7.44 36.41
N GLU A 1125 15.53 8.00 37.40
CA GLU A 1125 14.79 7.22 38.39
C GLU A 1125 13.57 6.50 37.75
N PRO A 1126 13.51 5.15 37.82
CA PRO A 1126 12.47 4.37 37.12
C PRO A 1126 11.03 4.71 37.53
N GLN A 1127 10.76 4.97 38.81
CA GLN A 1127 9.41 5.26 39.31
C GLN A 1127 8.91 6.61 38.81
N THR A 1128 9.72 7.65 38.96
CA THR A 1128 9.41 9.01 38.47
C THR A 1128 9.22 9.03 36.95
N LYS A 1129 10.02 8.26 36.21
CA LYS A 1129 9.87 8.09 34.76
C LYS A 1129 8.55 7.41 34.38
N ALA A 1130 8.14 6.37 35.12
CA ALA A 1130 6.86 5.69 34.91
C ALA A 1130 5.66 6.62 35.19
N ILE A 1131 5.69 7.38 36.29
CA ILE A 1131 4.65 8.37 36.62
C ILE A 1131 4.55 9.44 35.54
N ALA A 1132 5.69 10.00 35.12
CA ALA A 1132 5.75 11.00 34.06
C ALA A 1132 5.13 10.49 32.75
N LYS A 1133 5.41 9.23 32.38
CA LYS A 1133 4.84 8.59 31.19
C LYS A 1133 3.30 8.47 31.26
N VAL A 1134 2.76 8.10 32.42
CA VAL A 1134 1.31 8.00 32.65
C VAL A 1134 0.63 9.37 32.59
N VAL A 1135 1.19 10.36 33.29
CA VAL A 1135 0.66 11.74 33.31
C VAL A 1135 0.70 12.36 31.92
N LYS A 1136 1.81 12.17 31.18
CA LYS A 1136 1.94 12.58 29.78
C LYS A 1136 0.81 12.02 28.93
N LEU A 1137 0.54 10.71 29.01
CA LEU A 1137 -0.49 10.05 28.19
C LEU A 1137 -1.91 10.58 28.51
N ALA A 1138 -2.25 10.68 29.81
CA ALA A 1138 -3.57 11.12 30.25
C ALA A 1138 -3.87 12.57 29.85
N THR A 1139 -2.90 13.47 30.10
CA THR A 1139 -3.05 14.90 29.76
C THR A 1139 -3.09 15.14 28.25
N ASN A 1140 -2.36 14.35 27.46
CA ASN A 1140 -2.43 14.39 26.00
C ASN A 1140 -3.84 14.08 25.49
N GLY A 1141 -4.45 13.00 26.00
CA GLY A 1141 -5.84 12.62 25.66
C GLY A 1141 -6.84 13.74 25.96
N CYS A 1142 -6.78 14.32 27.16
CA CYS A 1142 -7.65 15.44 27.56
C CYS A 1142 -7.50 16.68 26.67
N SER A 1143 -6.26 17.05 26.35
CA SER A 1143 -5.97 18.21 25.50
C SER A 1143 -6.57 18.03 24.09
N TYR A 1144 -6.37 16.87 23.47
CA TYR A 1144 -6.93 16.60 22.14
C TYR A 1144 -8.46 16.60 22.09
N VAL A 1145 -9.11 16.07 23.14
CA VAL A 1145 -10.58 16.09 23.29
C VAL A 1145 -11.10 17.54 23.28
N LEU A 1146 -10.45 18.44 24.01
CA LEU A 1146 -10.82 19.86 24.09
C LEU A 1146 -10.58 20.60 22.78
N ILE A 1147 -9.41 20.39 22.15
CA ILE A 1147 -9.04 21.02 20.87
C ILE A 1147 -10.00 20.59 19.75
N GLY A 1148 -10.26 19.28 19.64
CA GLY A 1148 -11.14 18.72 18.62
C GLY A 1148 -12.57 19.24 18.77
N THR A 1149 -13.10 19.24 19.98
CA THR A 1149 -14.44 19.75 20.30
C THR A 1149 -14.61 21.21 19.87
N LYS A 1150 -13.64 22.06 20.24
CA LYS A 1150 -13.69 23.49 19.93
C LYS A 1150 -13.57 23.77 18.43
N THR A 1151 -12.62 23.13 17.76
CA THR A 1151 -12.37 23.30 16.33
C THR A 1151 -13.62 22.98 15.52
N VAL A 1152 -14.26 21.83 15.80
CA VAL A 1152 -15.47 21.39 15.10
C VAL A 1152 -16.68 22.29 15.37
N ILE A 1153 -16.91 22.72 16.61
CA ILE A 1153 -18.05 23.60 16.95
C ILE A 1153 -17.92 24.98 16.31
N LYS A 1154 -16.71 25.55 16.23
CA LYS A 1154 -16.49 26.84 15.57
C LYS A 1154 -16.66 26.76 14.05
N ILE A 1155 -16.27 25.64 13.43
CA ILE A 1155 -16.52 25.37 12.02
C ILE A 1155 -18.01 25.23 11.72
N THR A 1156 -18.77 24.50 12.53
CA THR A 1156 -20.21 24.29 12.30
C THR A 1156 -21.04 25.55 12.51
N LYS A 1157 -20.57 26.49 13.32
CA LYS A 1157 -21.21 27.80 13.52
C LYS A 1157 -20.80 28.88 12.51
N GLY A 1158 -19.87 28.59 11.59
CA GLY A 1158 -19.31 29.62 10.70
C GLY A 1158 -18.49 30.68 11.43
N GLU A 1159 -18.10 30.40 12.68
CA GLU A 1159 -17.37 31.31 13.57
C GLU A 1159 -15.85 31.10 13.40
N TYR A 1160 -15.41 31.21 12.15
CA TYR A 1160 -14.06 30.88 11.68
C TYR A 1160 -12.93 31.65 12.40
N ASN A 1161 -13.23 32.81 12.96
CA ASN A 1161 -12.22 33.72 13.51
C ASN A 1161 -11.88 33.44 14.99
N TYR A 1162 -12.53 32.46 15.61
CA TYR A 1162 -12.50 32.24 17.07
C TYR A 1162 -11.78 30.95 17.49
N ILE A 1163 -11.04 30.34 16.56
CA ILE A 1163 -10.12 29.25 16.85
C ILE A 1163 -8.81 29.87 17.38
N PRO A 1164 -8.35 29.55 18.60
CA PRO A 1164 -7.15 30.15 19.19
C PRO A 1164 -5.92 30.05 18.28
N ALA A 1165 -5.24 31.18 18.13
CA ALA A 1165 -4.03 31.32 17.33
C ALA A 1165 -2.84 30.45 17.81
N CYS A 1166 -2.85 29.96 19.05
CA CYS A 1166 -1.59 29.51 19.69
C CYS A 1166 -1.62 28.07 20.21
N VAL A 1167 -2.58 27.26 19.76
CA VAL A 1167 -2.56 25.83 20.12
C VAL A 1167 -1.67 25.09 19.13
N GLY A 1168 -0.37 25.02 19.42
CA GLY A 1168 0.56 24.09 18.78
C GLY A 1168 0.16 22.63 19.09
N LEU A 1169 0.34 21.75 18.10
CA LEU A 1169 -0.04 20.34 18.19
C LEU A 1169 0.82 19.55 19.18
#